data_AF-A0A9W7FKW1-F1
#
_entry.id   AF-A0A9W7FKW1-F1
#
_cell.length_a   1.000
_cell.length_b   1.000
_cell.length_c   1.000
_cell.angle_alpha   90.00
_cell.angle_beta   90.00
_cell.angle_gamma   90.00
#
_symmetry.space_group_name_H-M   'P 1'
#
loop_
_entity.id
_entity.type
_entity.pdbx_description
1 polymer ?
#
loop_
_entity_poly.entity_id
_entity_poly.type
_entity_poly.pdbx_seq_one_letter_code
_entity_poly.pdbx_strand_id
1 'polypeptide(L)'
;MVAIRSSTSSTTTISARLPRAIPTRFFSSSPAAAPISVQLDYYMGPQFSGLAVALDKNIYANYGVNPTFLPTCPPGLEAQLVRDAYNSNSTFPPTVVGVTEQNILIDCLHADQSLNVSAVSAMFRESPLQLLSLNPLTPSSPTRRIKVGCHDDTVSLVSRLLPDAEVLSVPRANKLDLLLSGQIDAVQIYSTTELATLKKTHPELTLVSTPFSEYGAKLGYGQAKKILTQTSKPPSLTVISVGTAPEGGTHPTSSQRLQMYSSPSNSWYSKVSTGSKHGITVNNVILPETSSTEDVLKAIKEAKDVDGIQLMWPLPAQIDSDICYERIPPSQDVDGLVPASSTTPITVDSVLILLKRSGVEIEGKDIVVLGRSRIVGKPLAGELIDMGGTVTVLHSLTKLDTLSHHLKTADVVISCVGLIGVVDLSLVKEDCAVVGVGKSFNESGYGSDLKGEKGIEGVYSKSPGGVGPLCVAVLMRNVVEKAKERVKLEEARSSKGILTDSEYASHSLPPSWSGRPLTKTFHFNDHASTLPFLKTLTNLSDKIDHHPNIEIKHKCKQGVDVTISYGTYVVGGDVTSKDFNAVHELEEELESEKNLKRSTYLYNLPPSQIALHPPPVRGKSRFLNTLTATPKIHPEFDTAFINLYNSELKNAQIVFNDSRVFKARCTLNCDEGEDVELLFLDPNGVELDEALGGNADGQIWRVMLRSKVKPSDTFPFKNLRTSYVTIVKVISPWIEDGFKEGTDCLITLNVPGSLDLTTFFEENGSTPIPPYFKRPSILNDSIRYQNVYSSSEGSVAAPTAGLHFTKDLMEKVNERSSFLTLHVGAGTFRPIENDVVSDHNMHSETFEVTVEEIKRIIECIGSGKEILCVGTTSARTVESLYWLGVKGGLHLEQYDYEYLPKHILVISALTRCITMSENGVVKGSTEILIMPGYEFKIVDLLVTNFHAPDSTLMLMVSAFVGVEEIKELYGYAVKEGMRFLSYGDCMVLRRKGNGKGK
;
A
#
# COMPACT_ATOMS: atom_id res chain seq x y z
N MET A 1 43.95 -6.51 5.21
CA MET A 1 45.07 -7.48 5.10
C MET A 1 46.37 -6.69 5.09
N VAL A 2 47.32 -7.05 5.95
CA VAL A 2 48.67 -6.51 5.98
C VAL A 2 49.48 -7.21 4.89
N ALA A 3 50.03 -6.48 3.92
CA ALA A 3 50.99 -7.02 2.96
C ALA A 3 52.39 -6.91 3.55
N ILE A 4 52.91 -8.01 4.10
CA ILE A 4 54.33 -8.10 4.49
C ILE A 4 55.12 -8.45 3.23
N ARG A 5 56.05 -7.57 2.82
CA ARG A 5 57.03 -7.89 1.76
C ARG A 5 57.99 -8.96 2.28
N SER A 6 58.02 -10.14 1.64
CA SER A 6 59.14 -11.05 1.73
C SER A 6 59.87 -11.13 0.38
N SER A 7 61.16 -10.86 0.41
CA SER A 7 62.07 -10.92 -0.75
C SER A 7 62.53 -12.36 -1.05
N THR A 8 62.78 -12.62 -2.34
CA THR A 8 63.64 -13.66 -2.98
C THR A 8 63.02 -14.96 -3.54
N SER A 9 63.02 -15.01 -4.89
CA SER A 9 63.35 -16.07 -5.87
C SER A 9 63.05 -17.57 -5.60
N SER A 10 62.24 -18.19 -6.48
CA SER A 10 62.68 -19.17 -7.53
C SER A 10 61.51 -20.07 -7.98
N THR A 11 61.59 -20.48 -9.25
CA THR A 11 60.71 -21.34 -10.05
C THR A 11 60.42 -22.73 -9.45
N THR A 12 59.21 -23.30 -9.65
CA THR A 12 58.91 -24.60 -10.32
C THR A 12 57.43 -24.98 -10.15
N THR A 13 56.90 -25.66 -11.17
CA THR A 13 55.51 -26.03 -11.48
C THR A 13 54.99 -27.30 -10.75
N ILE A 14 53.65 -27.45 -10.68
CA ILE A 14 52.81 -28.68 -10.66
C ILE A 14 52.09 -29.12 -9.34
N SER A 15 50.76 -29.31 -9.53
CA SER A 15 49.83 -30.30 -8.94
C SER A 15 49.12 -30.04 -7.60
N ALA A 16 47.79 -30.09 -7.68
CA ALA A 16 46.85 -30.21 -6.58
C ALA A 16 47.02 -31.51 -5.77
N ARG A 17 46.97 -31.39 -4.44
CA ARG A 17 46.29 -32.32 -3.50
C ARG A 17 46.22 -31.67 -2.12
N LEU A 18 45.04 -31.66 -1.51
CA LEU A 18 44.85 -31.39 -0.07
C LEU A 18 45.57 -32.47 0.76
N PRO A 19 46.16 -32.09 1.90
CA PRO A 19 45.98 -32.94 3.08
C PRO A 19 45.63 -32.17 4.37
N ARG A 20 44.73 -32.84 5.10
CA ARG A 20 44.29 -32.76 6.51
C ARG A 20 45.20 -32.03 7.53
N ALA A 21 44.54 -31.20 8.35
CA ALA A 21 44.73 -30.87 9.79
C ALA A 21 45.92 -31.57 10.52
N ILE A 22 46.74 -31.00 11.43
CA ILE A 22 46.85 -29.78 12.28
C ILE A 22 48.37 -29.65 12.61
N PRO A 23 48.94 -28.51 13.10
CA PRO A 23 49.23 -28.50 14.54
C PRO A 23 49.11 -27.14 15.25
N THR A 24 48.54 -27.19 16.45
CA THR A 24 48.59 -26.21 17.56
C THR A 24 50.01 -26.07 18.14
N ARG A 25 50.98 -25.60 17.34
CA ARG A 25 52.33 -25.22 17.82
C ARG A 25 52.93 -24.07 17.00
N PHE A 26 52.48 -22.84 17.27
CA PHE A 26 53.26 -21.61 17.06
C PHE A 26 53.06 -20.59 18.20
N PHE A 27 52.72 -21.08 19.40
CA PHE A 27 52.94 -20.36 20.65
C PHE A 27 54.06 -21.06 21.41
N SER A 28 55.31 -20.74 21.10
CA SER A 28 56.45 -21.09 21.95
C SER A 28 57.57 -20.07 21.79
N SER A 29 57.31 -18.90 22.35
CA SER A 29 58.19 -17.81 22.81
C SER A 29 57.31 -16.58 22.72
N SER A 30 57.04 -15.93 23.86
CA SER A 30 56.28 -14.68 23.87
C SER A 30 57.02 -13.70 22.93
N PRO A 31 56.49 -13.34 21.75
CA PRO A 31 57.08 -12.23 21.02
C PRO A 31 56.83 -11.03 21.92
N ALA A 32 57.89 -10.35 22.35
CA ALA A 32 57.74 -9.07 23.03
C ALA A 32 56.72 -8.24 22.22
N ALA A 33 55.61 -7.86 22.86
CA ALA A 33 54.46 -7.32 22.16
C ALA A 33 54.91 -6.18 21.26
N ALA A 34 54.66 -6.27 19.95
CA ALA A 34 55.14 -5.27 19.01
C ALA A 34 54.50 -3.92 19.38
N PRO A 35 55.27 -2.95 19.87
CA PRO A 35 54.73 -1.66 20.27
C PRO A 35 54.41 -0.88 19.00
N ILE A 36 53.15 -0.46 18.82
CA ILE A 36 52.72 0.38 17.70
C ILE A 36 52.14 1.68 18.25
N SER A 37 52.49 2.82 17.65
CA SER A 37 51.83 4.09 17.99
C SER A 37 50.72 4.39 16.98
N VAL A 38 49.52 4.73 17.44
CA VAL A 38 48.33 5.01 16.61
C VAL A 38 47.89 6.45 16.79
N GLN A 39 47.91 7.25 15.73
CA GLN A 39 47.37 8.61 15.76
C GLN A 39 45.96 8.64 15.17
N LEU A 40 45.04 9.28 15.88
CA LEU A 40 43.63 9.43 15.48
C LEU A 40 43.39 10.80 14.84
N ASP A 41 42.49 10.83 13.86
CA ASP A 41 41.96 12.07 13.28
C ASP A 41 41.09 12.83 14.32
N TYR A 42 41.04 14.17 14.19
CA TYR A 42 40.21 15.07 14.98
C TYR A 42 38.71 14.80 14.83
N TYR A 43 38.26 14.37 13.64
CA TYR A 43 36.86 13.98 13.43
C TYR A 43 36.66 12.51 13.86
N MET A 44 36.42 12.31 15.15
CA MET A 44 36.24 11.00 15.78
C MET A 44 34.97 10.26 15.28
N GLY A 45 35.05 9.64 14.11
CA GLY A 45 33.98 8.86 13.48
C GLY A 45 33.94 7.37 13.89
N PRO A 46 33.18 6.52 13.17
CA PRO A 46 33.00 5.07 13.44
C PRO A 46 34.30 4.26 13.52
N GLN A 47 35.40 4.84 13.05
CA GLN A 47 36.78 4.37 13.17
C GLN A 47 37.18 4.12 14.64
N PHE A 48 36.70 4.96 15.56
CA PHE A 48 36.94 4.83 17.01
C PHE A 48 36.20 3.63 17.61
N SER A 49 34.98 3.35 17.16
CA SER A 49 34.18 2.23 17.68
C SER A 49 34.82 0.87 17.40
N GLY A 50 35.37 0.67 16.20
CA GLY A 50 36.07 -0.58 15.86
C GLY A 50 37.35 -0.78 16.68
N LEU A 51 38.08 0.30 16.94
CA LEU A 51 39.29 0.31 17.75
C LEU A 51 38.97 0.08 19.24
N ALA A 52 37.94 0.74 19.77
CA ALA A 52 37.46 0.59 21.14
C ALA A 52 36.95 -0.84 21.39
N VAL A 53 36.24 -1.44 20.44
CA VAL A 53 35.82 -2.86 20.50
C VAL A 53 37.03 -3.79 20.47
N ALA A 54 38.05 -3.50 19.65
CA ALA A 54 39.25 -4.33 19.60
C ALA A 54 40.08 -4.26 20.90
N LEU A 55 40.10 -3.11 21.59
CA LEU A 55 40.70 -2.94 22.91
C LEU A 55 39.87 -3.65 24.00
N ASP A 56 38.54 -3.45 24.02
CA ASP A 56 37.61 -4.10 24.96
C ASP A 56 37.70 -5.64 24.87
N LYS A 57 37.78 -6.17 23.65
CA LYS A 57 37.88 -7.61 23.39
C LYS A 57 39.31 -8.16 23.49
N ASN A 58 40.28 -7.36 23.95
CA ASN A 58 41.70 -7.72 24.06
C ASN A 58 42.29 -8.29 22.76
N ILE A 59 41.74 -7.93 21.59
CA ILE A 59 42.12 -8.52 20.31
C ILE A 59 43.60 -8.25 20.03
N TYR A 60 44.08 -7.02 20.26
CA TYR A 60 45.49 -6.69 20.05
C TYR A 60 46.41 -7.48 20.98
N ALA A 61 46.08 -7.56 22.27
CA ALA A 61 46.85 -8.33 23.24
C ALA A 61 46.90 -9.83 22.89
N ASN A 62 45.76 -10.40 22.44
CA ASN A 62 45.65 -11.80 22.01
C ASN A 62 46.53 -12.13 20.79
N TYR A 63 46.87 -11.12 19.97
CA TYR A 63 47.76 -11.25 18.83
C TYR A 63 49.17 -10.67 19.08
N GLY A 64 49.53 -10.34 20.32
CA GLY A 64 50.86 -9.84 20.67
C GLY A 64 51.16 -8.42 20.17
N VAL A 65 50.14 -7.58 20.00
CA VAL A 65 50.24 -6.18 19.57
C VAL A 65 49.87 -5.27 20.75
N ASN A 66 50.67 -4.23 21.01
CA ASN A 66 50.38 -3.26 22.05
C ASN A 66 50.27 -1.83 21.47
N PRO A 67 49.06 -1.33 21.22
CA PRO A 67 48.85 0.00 20.64
C PRO A 67 48.94 1.12 21.68
N THR A 68 49.75 2.13 21.41
CA THR A 68 49.85 3.39 22.15
C THR A 68 49.18 4.51 21.35
N PHE A 69 48.17 5.18 21.91
CA PHE A 69 47.45 6.24 21.19
C PHE A 69 48.14 7.60 21.32
N LEU A 70 48.37 8.25 20.18
CA LEU A 70 48.85 9.63 20.11
C LEU A 70 47.65 10.61 20.15
N PRO A 71 47.86 11.87 20.58
CA PRO A 71 46.80 12.88 20.59
C PRO A 71 46.14 13.06 19.21
N THR A 72 44.83 13.35 19.20
CA THR A 72 44.05 13.59 17.99
C THR A 72 44.62 14.75 17.16
N CYS A 73 44.65 14.60 15.84
CA CYS A 73 45.31 15.55 14.94
C CYS A 73 44.31 16.31 14.04
N PRO A 74 44.31 17.66 14.02
CA PRO A 74 43.54 18.44 13.05
C PRO A 74 44.04 18.23 11.60
N PRO A 75 43.15 18.32 10.60
CA PRO A 75 43.53 18.17 9.20
C PRO A 75 44.67 19.10 8.77
N GLY A 76 45.71 18.55 8.15
CA GLY A 76 46.88 19.27 7.62
C GLY A 76 48.07 19.42 8.57
N LEU A 77 47.98 18.96 9.83
CA LEU A 77 49.07 19.03 10.82
C LEU A 77 49.67 17.65 11.16
N GLU A 78 49.29 16.61 10.43
CA GLU A 78 49.55 15.20 10.74
C GLU A 78 51.05 14.90 10.75
N ALA A 79 51.76 15.29 9.69
CA ALA A 79 53.20 15.05 9.59
C ALA A 79 54.01 15.80 10.67
N GLN A 80 53.61 17.02 11.02
CA GLN A 80 54.28 17.83 12.04
C GLN A 80 54.07 17.24 13.44
N LEU A 81 52.85 16.85 13.79
CA LEU A 81 52.55 16.31 15.12
C LEU A 81 53.12 14.90 15.34
N VAL A 82 53.19 14.06 14.30
CA VAL A 82 53.95 12.79 14.36
C VAL A 82 55.41 13.05 14.70
N ARG A 83 56.02 14.06 14.07
CA ARG A 83 57.41 14.44 14.29
C ARG A 83 57.64 15.00 15.70
N ASP A 84 56.78 15.90 16.16
CA ASP A 84 56.88 16.50 17.49
C ASP A 84 56.70 15.44 18.59
N ALA A 85 55.77 14.48 18.41
CA ALA A 85 55.59 13.36 19.32
C ALA A 85 56.81 12.43 19.37
N TYR A 86 57.43 12.15 18.22
CA TYR A 86 58.63 11.32 18.15
C TYR A 86 59.85 12.01 18.79
N ASN A 87 60.03 13.31 18.53
CA ASN A 87 61.16 14.09 19.05
C ASN A 87 61.03 14.42 20.54
N SER A 88 59.81 14.55 21.06
CA SER A 88 59.56 14.92 22.46
C SER A 88 59.64 13.75 23.45
N ASN A 89 59.67 12.50 22.98
CA ASN A 89 59.64 11.34 23.87
C ASN A 89 60.42 10.14 23.30
N SER A 90 61.63 9.93 23.80
CA SER A 90 62.58 8.90 23.34
C SER A 90 62.18 7.44 23.65
N THR A 91 60.95 7.22 24.12
CA THR A 91 60.40 5.91 24.48
C THR A 91 59.35 5.39 23.50
N PHE A 92 58.96 6.18 22.49
CA PHE A 92 58.05 5.69 21.46
C PHE A 92 58.75 4.68 20.54
N PRO A 93 58.05 3.60 20.16
CA PRO A 93 58.61 2.58 19.30
C PRO A 93 58.87 3.09 17.88
N PRO A 94 59.80 2.47 17.13
CA PRO A 94 60.20 2.91 15.79
C PRO A 94 59.11 2.77 14.71
N THR A 95 57.93 2.23 15.05
CA THR A 95 56.82 2.00 14.10
C THR A 95 55.59 2.83 14.48
N VAL A 96 55.40 3.96 13.81
CA VAL A 96 54.17 4.78 13.90
C VAL A 96 53.19 4.34 12.81
N VAL A 97 51.94 4.03 13.15
CA VAL A 97 50.85 3.74 12.20
C VAL A 97 49.83 4.88 12.31
N GLY A 98 49.87 5.82 11.36
CA GLY A 98 48.83 6.85 11.24
C GLY A 98 47.57 6.28 10.58
N VAL A 99 46.38 6.66 11.07
CA VAL A 99 45.12 6.49 10.34
C VAL A 99 44.74 7.87 9.81
N THR A 100 44.95 8.13 8.52
CA THR A 100 44.68 9.42 7.86
C THR A 100 44.07 9.19 6.47
N GLU A 101 43.36 10.19 5.94
CA GLU A 101 43.01 10.20 4.52
C GLU A 101 44.28 10.12 3.65
N GLN A 102 44.22 9.35 2.56
CA GLN A 102 45.37 8.92 1.75
C GLN A 102 46.27 10.02 1.18
N ASN A 103 45.82 11.28 1.18
CA ASN A 103 46.29 12.27 0.23
C ASN A 103 47.30 13.29 0.80
N ILE A 104 47.64 13.23 2.09
CA ILE A 104 48.61 14.16 2.71
C ILE A 104 49.83 13.40 3.25
N LEU A 105 49.61 12.32 4.00
CA LEU A 105 50.69 11.63 4.69
C LEU A 105 51.63 10.86 3.73
N ILE A 106 51.11 10.26 2.65
CA ILE A 106 51.91 9.46 1.72
C ILE A 106 52.93 10.33 0.97
N ASP A 107 52.54 11.50 0.49
CA ASP A 107 53.46 12.42 -0.20
C ASP A 107 54.48 13.03 0.77
N CYS A 108 54.08 13.36 2.01
CA CYS A 108 55.02 13.82 3.04
C CYS A 108 56.02 12.74 3.47
N LEU A 109 55.60 11.47 3.54
CA LEU A 109 56.49 10.33 3.80
C LEU A 109 57.46 10.09 2.64
N HIS A 110 57.02 10.32 1.41
CA HIS A 110 57.86 10.25 0.23
C HIS A 110 58.90 11.39 0.19
N ALA A 111 58.53 12.58 0.67
CA ALA A 111 59.37 13.77 0.71
C ALA A 111 60.39 13.79 1.87
N ASP A 112 60.12 13.11 2.99
CA ASP A 112 61.01 13.09 4.15
C ASP A 112 61.14 11.70 4.78
N GLN A 113 62.22 11.00 4.41
CA GLN A 113 62.50 9.63 4.85
C GLN A 113 62.92 9.53 6.33
N SER A 114 63.14 10.64 7.03
CA SER A 114 63.54 10.65 8.45
C SER A 114 62.40 10.28 9.42
N LEU A 115 61.14 10.28 8.95
CA LEU A 115 59.95 9.99 9.74
C LEU A 115 59.81 8.51 10.16
N ASN A 116 60.63 7.61 9.61
CA ASN A 116 60.77 6.19 9.98
C ASN A 116 59.43 5.40 10.10
N VAL A 117 58.42 5.73 9.28
CA VAL A 117 57.11 5.06 9.28
C VAL A 117 57.18 3.75 8.47
N SER A 118 56.98 2.62 9.14
CA SER A 118 57.13 1.29 8.52
C SER A 118 55.86 0.75 7.86
N ALA A 119 54.68 1.32 8.18
CA ALA A 119 53.40 0.97 7.59
C ALA A 119 52.38 2.11 7.72
N VAL A 120 51.59 2.32 6.66
CA VAL A 120 50.44 3.23 6.66
C VAL A 120 49.18 2.41 6.42
N SER A 121 48.13 2.62 7.22
CA SER A 121 46.83 1.99 7.01
C SER A 121 45.84 3.02 6.51
N ALA A 122 45.29 2.78 5.32
CA ALA A 122 44.23 3.58 4.75
C ALA A 122 43.10 2.69 4.22
N MET A 123 41.85 3.12 4.41
CA MET A 123 40.69 2.40 3.86
C MET A 123 40.31 3.00 2.50
N PHE A 124 40.23 2.15 1.48
CA PHE A 124 39.77 2.52 0.14
C PHE A 124 38.26 2.25 -0.03
N ARG A 125 37.51 3.24 -0.51
CA ARG A 125 36.20 3.06 -1.16
C ARG A 125 36.08 4.00 -2.37
N GLU A 126 35.30 3.56 -3.36
CA GLU A 126 35.02 4.09 -4.70
C GLU A 126 35.10 5.63 -4.86
N SER A 127 36.00 6.13 -5.72
CA SER A 127 35.95 7.54 -6.18
C SER A 127 35.04 7.65 -7.42
N PRO A 128 33.99 8.49 -7.42
CA PRO A 128 33.07 8.63 -8.55
C PRO A 128 33.74 9.39 -9.72
N LEU A 129 33.57 8.89 -10.95
CA LEU A 129 33.92 9.63 -12.16
C LEU A 129 32.97 10.83 -12.29
N GLN A 130 33.47 12.04 -12.05
CA GLN A 130 32.71 13.28 -12.08
C GLN A 130 33.18 14.17 -13.24
N LEU A 131 32.25 14.86 -13.90
CA LEU A 131 32.55 15.83 -14.95
C LEU A 131 32.23 17.25 -14.46
N LEU A 132 33.06 18.22 -14.86
CA LEU A 132 32.92 19.64 -14.57
C LEU A 132 32.68 20.40 -15.87
N SER A 133 31.68 21.27 -15.90
CA SER A 133 31.37 22.10 -17.06
C SER A 133 31.02 23.53 -16.67
N LEU A 134 31.23 24.48 -17.59
CA LEU A 134 30.78 25.87 -17.45
C LEU A 134 29.30 26.05 -17.78
N ASN A 135 28.72 25.15 -18.59
CA ASN A 135 27.32 25.23 -19.01
C ASN A 135 26.62 23.88 -18.77
N PRO A 136 25.29 23.85 -18.64
CA PRO A 136 24.55 22.60 -18.67
C PRO A 136 24.87 21.82 -19.94
N LEU A 137 25.24 20.55 -19.80
CA LEU A 137 25.50 19.65 -20.94
C LEU A 137 24.16 19.24 -21.57
N THR A 138 23.48 20.17 -22.23
CA THR A 138 22.29 19.89 -23.04
C THR A 138 22.71 19.46 -24.44
N PRO A 139 22.20 18.32 -24.96
CA PRO A 139 22.42 17.95 -26.35
C PRO A 139 21.83 19.03 -27.25
N SER A 140 22.70 19.86 -27.82
CA SER A 140 22.32 21.03 -28.61
C SER A 140 22.59 20.71 -30.08
N SER A 141 21.51 20.40 -30.81
CA SER A 141 21.47 20.20 -32.27
C SER A 141 22.13 18.92 -32.82
N PRO A 142 21.57 18.31 -33.90
CA PRO A 142 22.20 17.21 -34.65
C PRO A 142 23.60 17.51 -35.24
N THR A 143 24.07 18.75 -35.12
CA THR A 143 25.26 19.27 -35.81
C THR A 143 26.46 19.57 -34.91
N ARG A 144 26.36 19.43 -33.57
CA ARG A 144 27.48 19.67 -32.64
C ARG A 144 27.54 18.60 -31.55
N ARG A 145 28.63 17.83 -31.49
CA ARG A 145 28.90 16.89 -30.39
C ARG A 145 29.57 17.62 -29.22
N ILE A 146 29.24 17.21 -28.00
CA ILE A 146 29.83 17.73 -26.76
C ILE A 146 31.27 17.23 -26.66
N LYS A 147 32.24 18.12 -26.41
CA LYS A 147 33.65 17.78 -26.22
C LYS A 147 34.00 17.58 -24.75
N VAL A 148 34.49 16.39 -24.40
CA VAL A 148 34.85 16.04 -23.01
C VAL A 148 36.33 15.73 -22.89
N GLY A 149 37.07 16.52 -22.11
CA GLY A 149 38.47 16.29 -21.80
C GLY A 149 38.66 15.35 -20.61
N CYS A 150 39.35 14.24 -20.81
CA CYS A 150 39.71 13.31 -19.73
C CYS A 150 41.16 12.86 -19.88
N HIS A 151 41.71 12.18 -18.87
CA HIS A 151 43.10 11.71 -18.97
C HIS A 151 43.19 10.47 -19.87
N ASP A 152 44.34 10.22 -20.51
CA ASP A 152 44.54 9.15 -21.51
C ASP A 152 43.96 7.79 -21.09
N ASP A 153 44.23 7.38 -19.86
CA ASP A 153 43.80 6.11 -19.25
C ASP A 153 42.29 5.97 -19.07
N THR A 154 41.55 7.08 -19.17
CA THR A 154 40.10 7.14 -18.98
C THR A 154 39.32 7.43 -20.25
N VAL A 155 39.99 7.73 -21.37
CA VAL A 155 39.33 8.04 -22.66
C VAL A 155 38.39 6.92 -23.09
N SER A 156 38.86 5.67 -23.15
CA SER A 156 38.03 4.52 -23.52
C SER A 156 36.82 4.32 -22.59
N LEU A 157 36.98 4.66 -21.31
CA LEU A 157 35.92 4.56 -20.32
C LEU A 157 34.86 5.65 -20.54
N VAL A 158 35.27 6.90 -20.74
CA VAL A 158 34.36 8.04 -20.94
C VAL A 158 33.69 7.99 -22.31
N SER A 159 34.36 7.52 -23.37
CA SER A 159 33.75 7.33 -24.69
C SER A 159 32.63 6.28 -24.68
N ARG A 160 32.77 5.23 -23.85
CA ARG A 160 31.70 4.23 -23.69
C ARG A 160 30.52 4.76 -22.88
N LEU A 161 30.77 5.70 -21.96
CA LEU A 161 29.71 6.33 -21.18
C LEU A 161 28.92 7.37 -21.95
N LEU A 162 29.62 8.14 -22.77
CA LEU A 162 29.06 9.25 -23.54
C LEU A 162 29.31 8.97 -25.02
N PRO A 163 28.60 7.97 -25.61
CA PRO A 163 28.83 7.55 -26.99
C PRO A 163 28.57 8.67 -28.01
N ASP A 164 27.74 9.65 -27.63
CA ASP A 164 27.39 10.81 -28.46
C ASP A 164 28.32 12.03 -28.24
N ALA A 165 29.29 11.92 -27.33
CA ALA A 165 30.30 12.95 -27.05
C ALA A 165 31.61 12.68 -27.80
N GLU A 166 32.31 13.75 -28.16
CA GLU A 166 33.70 13.69 -28.61
C GLU A 166 34.61 13.70 -27.37
N VAL A 167 35.23 12.56 -27.05
CA VAL A 167 36.08 12.44 -25.88
C VAL A 167 37.54 12.62 -26.27
N LEU A 168 38.19 13.61 -25.66
CA LEU A 168 39.56 14.01 -25.96
C LEU A 168 40.46 13.64 -24.79
N SER A 169 41.66 13.15 -25.10
CA SER A 169 42.71 13.03 -24.10
C SER A 169 43.32 14.39 -23.80
N VAL A 170 43.36 14.74 -22.52
CA VAL A 170 43.87 16.01 -22.02
C VAL A 170 44.73 15.76 -20.77
N PRO A 171 46.01 16.17 -20.76
CA PRO A 171 46.86 16.12 -19.57
C PRO A 171 46.23 16.85 -18.40
N ARG A 172 46.35 16.31 -17.17
CA ARG A 172 45.66 16.85 -15.98
C ARG A 172 45.90 18.35 -15.76
N ALA A 173 47.13 18.81 -15.98
CA ALA A 173 47.51 20.22 -15.83
C ALA A 173 46.78 21.16 -16.81
N ASN A 174 46.32 20.65 -17.96
CA ASN A 174 45.79 21.48 -19.06
C ASN A 174 44.25 21.43 -19.14
N LYS A 175 43.60 20.60 -18.32
CA LYS A 175 42.14 20.41 -18.35
C LYS A 175 41.40 21.72 -18.08
N LEU A 176 41.81 22.44 -17.05
CA LEU A 176 41.13 23.67 -16.63
C LEU A 176 41.26 24.77 -17.68
N ASP A 177 42.46 24.97 -18.24
CA ASP A 177 42.70 25.99 -19.28
C ASP A 177 41.88 25.75 -20.54
N LEU A 178 41.74 24.48 -20.95
CA LEU A 178 40.92 24.12 -22.10
C LEU A 178 39.42 24.29 -21.82
N LEU A 179 38.96 24.01 -20.60
CA LEU A 179 37.58 24.26 -20.20
C LEU A 179 37.27 25.76 -20.19
N LEU A 180 38.12 26.57 -19.55
CA LEU A 180 37.94 28.02 -19.42
C LEU A 180 38.07 28.76 -20.76
N SER A 181 38.89 28.26 -21.68
CA SER A 181 38.98 28.80 -23.05
C SER A 181 37.83 28.36 -23.97
N GLY A 182 36.94 27.48 -23.51
CA GLY A 182 35.81 26.96 -24.29
C GLY A 182 36.20 25.99 -25.42
N GLN A 183 37.43 25.48 -25.41
CA GLN A 183 37.90 24.48 -26.38
C GLN A 183 37.29 23.09 -26.13
N ILE A 184 36.90 22.83 -24.88
CA ILE A 184 36.15 21.64 -24.46
C ILE A 184 34.96 22.07 -23.61
N ASP A 185 33.88 21.30 -23.70
CA ASP A 185 32.62 21.61 -23.02
C ASP A 185 32.60 21.04 -21.59
N ALA A 186 33.38 19.99 -21.28
CA ALA A 186 33.51 19.45 -19.92
C ALA A 186 34.88 18.77 -19.65
N VAL A 187 35.26 18.62 -18.38
CA VAL A 187 36.47 17.89 -17.93
C VAL A 187 36.21 16.91 -16.79
N GLN A 188 36.97 15.81 -16.75
CA GLN A 188 36.94 14.86 -15.63
C GLN A 188 37.74 15.37 -14.41
N ILE A 189 37.13 15.29 -13.22
CA ILE A 189 37.74 15.60 -11.90
C ILE A 189 37.87 14.32 -11.04
N TYR A 190 38.86 14.29 -10.14
CA TYR A 190 39.25 13.10 -9.37
C TYR A 190 38.98 13.19 -7.86
N SER A 191 38.77 14.38 -7.31
CA SER A 191 38.47 14.55 -5.88
C SER A 191 37.48 15.67 -5.58
N THR A 192 36.84 15.58 -4.41
CA THR A 192 35.99 16.64 -3.84
C THR A 192 36.78 17.91 -3.52
N THR A 193 38.08 17.78 -3.22
CA THR A 193 38.98 18.92 -2.98
C THR A 193 39.36 19.65 -4.26
N GLU A 194 39.50 18.96 -5.40
CA GLU A 194 39.71 19.56 -6.71
C GLU A 194 38.51 20.43 -7.08
N LEU A 195 37.28 19.94 -6.87
CA LEU A 195 36.04 20.71 -7.06
C LEU A 195 35.96 21.94 -6.13
N ALA A 196 36.26 21.77 -4.84
CA ALA A 196 36.20 22.87 -3.88
C ALA A 196 37.26 23.95 -4.15
N THR A 197 38.44 23.55 -4.61
CA THR A 197 39.53 24.47 -5.00
C THR A 197 39.13 25.26 -6.26
N LEU A 198 38.60 24.57 -7.27
CA LEU A 198 38.14 25.20 -8.51
C LEU A 198 36.96 26.14 -8.29
N LYS A 199 36.00 25.78 -7.43
CA LYS A 199 34.86 26.67 -7.09
C LYS A 199 35.26 27.91 -6.28
N LYS A 200 36.40 27.89 -5.59
CA LYS A 200 36.91 29.09 -4.88
C LYS A 200 37.44 30.14 -5.86
N THR A 201 38.07 29.73 -6.95
CA THR A 201 38.62 30.64 -7.97
C THR A 201 37.63 30.90 -9.11
N HIS A 202 36.73 29.96 -9.40
CA HIS A 202 35.77 29.98 -10.50
C HIS A 202 34.38 29.48 -10.02
N PRO A 203 33.62 30.32 -9.29
CA PRO A 203 32.33 29.93 -8.70
C PRO A 203 31.24 29.59 -9.73
N GLU A 204 31.41 29.99 -11.00
CA GLU A 204 30.53 29.68 -12.13
C GLU A 204 30.54 28.20 -12.55
N LEU A 205 31.51 27.41 -12.10
CA LEU A 205 31.66 26.01 -12.50
C LEU A 205 30.54 25.12 -11.95
N THR A 206 29.88 24.40 -12.86
CA THR A 206 28.78 23.48 -12.55
C THR A 206 29.26 22.03 -12.56
N LEU A 207 28.97 21.30 -11.49
CA LEU A 207 29.26 19.86 -11.39
C LEU A 207 28.21 19.08 -12.18
N VAL A 208 28.66 18.23 -13.11
CA VAL A 208 27.80 17.32 -13.87
C VAL A 208 28.18 15.89 -13.49
N SER A 209 27.35 15.26 -12.66
CA SER A 209 27.51 13.85 -12.32
C SER A 209 26.81 12.98 -13.36
N THR A 210 27.55 12.17 -14.12
CA THR A 210 27.00 11.01 -14.85
C THR A 210 27.32 9.74 -14.06
N PRO A 211 26.34 9.12 -13.36
CA PRO A 211 26.61 7.94 -12.54
C PRO A 211 26.78 6.68 -13.39
N PHE A 212 27.95 6.03 -13.27
CA PHE A 212 28.31 4.72 -13.83
C PHE A 212 27.48 3.52 -13.30
N SER A 213 26.41 3.76 -12.55
CA SER A 213 25.61 2.71 -11.91
C SER A 213 24.81 1.84 -12.89
N GLU A 214 24.64 2.24 -14.14
CA GLU A 214 23.62 1.64 -15.02
C GLU A 214 23.90 0.21 -15.50
N TYR A 215 25.15 -0.27 -15.52
CA TYR A 215 25.41 -1.59 -16.13
C TYR A 215 25.22 -2.78 -15.16
N GLY A 216 25.47 -2.59 -13.86
CA GLY A 216 25.04 -3.52 -12.80
C GLY A 216 23.62 -3.24 -12.28
N ALA A 217 23.12 -2.02 -12.47
CA ALA A 217 21.74 -1.64 -12.14
C ALA A 217 20.71 -2.12 -13.16
N LYS A 218 21.09 -2.44 -14.41
CA LYS A 218 20.15 -2.93 -15.44
C LYS A 218 19.44 -4.26 -15.10
N LEU A 219 19.86 -4.96 -14.05
CA LEU A 219 19.15 -6.12 -13.48
C LEU A 219 18.97 -6.03 -11.94
N GLY A 220 19.13 -4.84 -11.34
CA GLY A 220 18.82 -4.61 -9.92
C GLY A 220 19.86 -5.03 -8.87
N TYR A 221 20.86 -5.87 -9.18
CA TYR A 221 21.75 -6.45 -8.13
C TYR A 221 22.64 -5.46 -7.38
N GLY A 222 23.11 -4.39 -8.01
CA GLY A 222 23.88 -3.35 -7.32
C GLY A 222 23.05 -2.59 -6.27
N GLN A 223 21.72 -2.64 -6.39
CA GLN A 223 20.81 -1.84 -5.57
C GLN A 223 20.39 -2.56 -4.29
N ALA A 224 20.48 -3.90 -4.21
CA ALA A 224 20.22 -4.65 -2.96
C ALA A 224 21.19 -4.24 -1.84
N LYS A 225 22.49 -4.10 -2.17
CA LYS A 225 23.50 -3.57 -1.24
C LYS A 225 23.25 -2.10 -0.89
N LYS A 226 22.70 -1.31 -1.81
CA LYS A 226 22.35 0.10 -1.59
C LYS A 226 21.15 0.23 -0.63
N ILE A 227 20.13 -0.60 -0.80
CA ILE A 227 18.97 -0.73 0.11
C ILE A 227 19.43 -1.16 1.51
N LEU A 228 20.34 -2.13 1.58
CA LEU A 228 21.01 -2.55 2.83
C LEU A 228 21.77 -1.42 3.54
N THR A 229 22.29 -0.45 2.79
CA THR A 229 22.97 0.72 3.36
C THR A 229 22.02 1.88 3.65
N GLN A 230 20.85 1.92 3.02
CA GLN A 230 19.82 2.97 3.20
C GLN A 230 18.77 2.59 4.26
N THR A 231 18.62 1.30 4.56
CA THR A 231 17.62 0.77 5.50
C THR A 231 18.24 -0.32 6.36
N SER A 232 17.70 -0.53 7.57
CA SER A 232 18.16 -1.59 8.49
C SER A 232 17.77 -3.01 8.04
N LYS A 233 16.97 -3.14 6.97
CA LYS A 233 16.41 -4.41 6.49
C LYS A 233 16.83 -4.72 5.04
N PRO A 234 17.60 -5.81 4.80
CA PRO A 234 17.93 -6.23 3.44
C PRO A 234 16.68 -6.64 2.65
N PRO A 235 16.71 -6.57 1.30
CA PRO A 235 15.68 -7.18 0.49
C PRO A 235 15.45 -8.64 0.89
N SER A 236 14.21 -9.04 1.10
CA SER A 236 13.88 -10.39 1.57
C SER A 236 12.84 -11.10 0.71
N LEU A 237 13.02 -12.40 0.53
CA LEU A 237 12.16 -13.29 -0.25
C LEU A 237 11.79 -14.51 0.60
N THR A 238 10.50 -14.84 0.65
CA THR A 238 10.04 -16.13 1.17
C THR A 238 9.60 -17.02 0.00
N VAL A 239 10.19 -18.20 -0.08
CA VAL A 239 9.82 -19.23 -1.07
C VAL A 239 9.03 -20.32 -0.34
N ILE A 240 7.75 -20.45 -0.67
CA ILE A 240 6.85 -21.46 -0.11
C ILE A 240 6.77 -22.63 -1.08
N SER A 241 6.95 -23.85 -0.57
CA SER A 241 6.85 -25.08 -1.34
C SER A 241 6.03 -26.12 -0.58
N VAL A 242 5.29 -26.97 -1.30
CA VAL A 242 4.46 -28.01 -0.70
C VAL A 242 4.92 -29.38 -1.17
N GLY A 243 5.18 -30.27 -0.21
CA GLY A 243 5.55 -31.67 -0.40
C GLY A 243 6.99 -31.97 -0.78
N THR A 244 7.30 -33.26 -0.76
CA THR A 244 8.52 -33.85 -1.34
C THR A 244 8.30 -34.54 -2.68
N ALA A 245 7.06 -34.55 -3.18
CA ALA A 245 6.51 -35.38 -4.26
C ALA A 245 6.62 -36.90 -3.99
N PRO A 246 5.61 -37.71 -4.36
CA PRO A 246 5.57 -39.14 -4.09
C PRO A 246 6.23 -39.92 -5.23
N GLU A 247 6.64 -41.15 -4.92
CA GLU A 247 7.05 -42.14 -5.91
C GLU A 247 5.94 -42.35 -6.95
N GLY A 248 6.25 -42.09 -8.24
CA GLY A 248 5.38 -42.40 -9.38
C GLY A 248 4.99 -41.23 -10.30
N GLY A 249 5.34 -39.98 -9.98
CA GLY A 249 5.08 -38.82 -10.84
C GLY A 249 6.23 -38.50 -11.81
N THR A 250 5.92 -38.02 -13.02
CA THR A 250 6.85 -37.51 -14.04
C THR A 250 7.51 -36.16 -13.68
N HIS A 251 7.35 -35.71 -12.44
CA HIS A 251 7.93 -34.48 -11.92
C HIS A 251 8.86 -34.80 -10.74
N PRO A 252 10.05 -34.17 -10.68
CA PRO A 252 11.09 -34.56 -9.73
C PRO A 252 10.62 -34.32 -8.30
N THR A 253 11.01 -35.23 -7.41
CA THR A 253 10.81 -35.05 -5.97
C THR A 253 11.54 -33.80 -5.48
N SER A 254 11.02 -33.14 -4.45
CA SER A 254 11.69 -31.99 -3.82
C SER A 254 13.09 -32.37 -3.33
N SER A 255 13.33 -33.63 -3.00
CA SER A 255 14.64 -34.21 -2.68
C SER A 255 15.58 -34.24 -3.90
N GLN A 256 15.10 -34.63 -5.08
CA GLN A 256 15.86 -34.59 -6.34
C GLN A 256 16.09 -33.15 -6.81
N ARG A 257 15.11 -32.26 -6.66
CA ARG A 257 15.27 -30.82 -6.90
C ARG A 257 16.30 -30.22 -5.94
N LEU A 258 16.24 -30.55 -4.64
CA LEU A 258 17.22 -30.13 -3.65
C LEU A 258 18.62 -30.61 -4.02
N GLN A 259 18.81 -31.88 -4.37
CA GLN A 259 20.11 -32.42 -4.81
C GLN A 259 20.67 -31.68 -6.03
N MET A 260 19.81 -31.33 -7.00
CA MET A 260 20.18 -30.55 -8.18
C MET A 260 20.62 -29.12 -7.82
N TYR A 261 19.94 -28.50 -6.85
CA TYR A 261 20.19 -27.15 -6.35
C TYR A 261 21.30 -27.06 -5.29
N SER A 262 21.72 -28.19 -4.70
CA SER A 262 22.72 -28.26 -3.63
C SER A 262 24.14 -28.60 -4.13
N SER A 263 24.33 -28.95 -5.40
CA SER A 263 25.68 -29.17 -5.94
C SER A 263 26.46 -27.84 -6.02
N PRO A 264 27.71 -27.75 -5.50
CA PRO A 264 28.54 -26.55 -5.58
C PRO A 264 28.78 -26.05 -7.02
N SER A 265 28.74 -26.96 -8.01
CA SER A 265 28.85 -26.62 -9.44
C SER A 265 27.58 -25.98 -10.04
N ASN A 266 26.43 -26.05 -9.35
CA ASN A 266 25.13 -25.52 -9.78
C ASN A 266 24.66 -24.33 -8.91
N SER A 267 25.59 -23.60 -8.29
CA SER A 267 25.29 -22.58 -7.27
C SER A 267 24.38 -21.42 -7.73
N TRP A 268 24.16 -21.23 -9.04
CA TRP A 268 23.28 -20.20 -9.60
C TRP A 268 21.79 -20.59 -9.66
N TYR A 269 21.46 -21.87 -9.48
CA TYR A 269 20.05 -22.32 -9.37
C TYR A 269 19.50 -22.21 -7.95
N SER A 270 20.38 -22.23 -6.93
CA SER A 270 19.97 -22.06 -5.54
C SER A 270 19.56 -20.60 -5.33
N LYS A 271 18.27 -20.36 -5.10
CA LYS A 271 17.73 -19.03 -4.77
C LYS A 271 18.38 -18.50 -3.50
N VAL A 272 18.64 -19.37 -2.52
CA VAL A 272 19.33 -19.02 -1.27
C VAL A 272 20.77 -18.60 -1.53
N SER A 273 21.55 -19.40 -2.28
CA SER A 273 22.95 -19.06 -2.59
C SER A 273 23.05 -17.79 -3.44
N THR A 274 22.18 -17.64 -4.44
CA THR A 274 22.13 -16.49 -5.33
C THR A 274 21.71 -15.23 -4.59
N GLY A 275 20.65 -15.31 -3.77
CA GLY A 275 20.22 -14.20 -2.93
C GLY A 275 21.32 -13.77 -1.96
N SER A 276 21.94 -14.72 -1.26
CA SER A 276 23.01 -14.45 -0.29
C SER A 276 24.23 -13.76 -0.93
N LYS A 277 24.64 -14.18 -2.13
CA LYS A 277 25.72 -13.53 -2.91
C LYS A 277 25.40 -12.07 -3.24
N HIS A 278 24.11 -11.73 -3.39
CA HIS A 278 23.64 -10.41 -3.79
C HIS A 278 23.01 -9.60 -2.64
N GLY A 279 23.08 -10.07 -1.40
CA GLY A 279 22.55 -9.36 -0.24
C GLY A 279 21.01 -9.42 -0.12
N ILE A 280 20.39 -10.45 -0.70
CA ILE A 280 18.96 -10.74 -0.57
C ILE A 280 18.80 -11.91 0.40
N THR A 281 18.02 -11.72 1.46
CA THR A 281 17.70 -12.78 2.42
C THR A 281 16.62 -13.67 1.82
N VAL A 282 16.88 -14.97 1.66
CA VAL A 282 15.90 -15.92 1.13
C VAL A 282 15.56 -16.95 2.18
N ASN A 283 14.30 -16.96 2.61
CA ASN A 283 13.74 -17.95 3.51
C ASN A 283 12.97 -19.01 2.71
N ASN A 284 13.15 -20.29 3.04
CA ASN A 284 12.39 -21.38 2.41
C ASN A 284 11.42 -21.96 3.44
N VAL A 285 10.14 -21.94 3.11
CA VAL A 285 9.09 -22.63 3.86
C VAL A 285 8.71 -23.89 3.08
N ILE A 286 8.93 -25.04 3.70
CA ILE A 286 8.61 -26.35 3.11
C ILE A 286 7.47 -26.95 3.91
N LEU A 287 6.29 -26.99 3.30
CA LEU A 287 5.09 -27.61 3.85
C LEU A 287 5.03 -29.10 3.47
N PRO A 288 4.47 -29.98 4.30
CA PRO A 288 4.25 -31.38 3.95
C PRO A 288 3.39 -31.57 2.71
N GLU A 289 3.50 -32.71 2.03
CA GLU A 289 2.69 -33.00 0.84
C GLU A 289 1.21 -33.16 1.15
N THR A 290 0.91 -33.53 2.40
CA THR A 290 -0.43 -33.66 2.96
C THR A 290 -1.06 -32.31 3.33
N SER A 291 -0.38 -31.18 3.12
CA SER A 291 -0.91 -29.86 3.45
C SER A 291 -2.17 -29.51 2.64
N SER A 292 -3.07 -28.79 3.30
CA SER A 292 -4.31 -28.24 2.76
C SER A 292 -4.11 -26.82 2.20
N THR A 293 -5.11 -26.29 1.49
CA THR A 293 -5.14 -24.87 1.08
C THR A 293 -4.94 -23.94 2.28
N GLU A 294 -5.56 -24.22 3.43
CA GLU A 294 -5.44 -23.39 4.64
C GLU A 294 -4.01 -23.34 5.20
N ASP A 295 -3.26 -24.44 5.11
CA ASP A 295 -1.86 -24.47 5.55
C ASP A 295 -0.98 -23.56 4.68
N VAL A 296 -1.26 -23.53 3.37
CA VAL A 296 -0.57 -22.64 2.44
C VAL A 296 -0.94 -21.18 2.70
N LEU A 297 -2.22 -20.88 2.94
CA LEU A 297 -2.68 -19.53 3.29
C LEU A 297 -2.06 -19.04 4.60
N LYS A 298 -1.92 -19.92 5.59
CA LYS A 298 -1.22 -19.63 6.84
C LYS A 298 0.25 -19.29 6.61
N ALA A 299 0.95 -20.07 5.78
CA ALA A 299 2.34 -19.78 5.43
C ALA A 299 2.50 -18.44 4.68
N ILE A 300 1.57 -18.10 3.79
CA ILE A 300 1.53 -16.79 3.11
C ILE A 300 1.35 -15.67 4.13
N LYS A 301 0.41 -15.83 5.08
CA LYS A 301 0.14 -14.85 6.14
C LYS A 301 1.34 -14.64 7.07
N GLU A 302 2.05 -15.71 7.42
CA GLU A 302 3.27 -15.65 8.25
C GLU A 302 4.44 -15.00 7.49
N ALA A 303 4.45 -15.07 6.16
CA ALA A 303 5.43 -14.42 5.30
C ALA A 303 5.13 -12.92 5.05
N LYS A 304 4.22 -12.28 5.78
CA LYS A 304 3.84 -10.87 5.56
C LYS A 304 5.00 -9.86 5.67
N ASP A 305 6.06 -10.19 6.40
CA ASP A 305 7.17 -9.28 6.68
C ASP A 305 8.35 -9.42 5.69
N VAL A 306 8.11 -9.90 4.46
CA VAL A 306 9.14 -9.93 3.39
C VAL A 306 8.81 -9.05 2.20
N ASP A 307 9.80 -8.72 1.39
CA ASP A 307 9.63 -7.90 0.17
C ASP A 307 9.03 -8.69 -0.99
N GLY A 308 9.14 -10.02 -0.98
CA GLY A 308 8.57 -10.89 -2.01
C GLY A 308 8.18 -12.25 -1.49
N ILE A 309 7.05 -12.77 -1.96
CA ILE A 309 6.58 -14.13 -1.72
C ILE A 309 6.56 -14.86 -3.06
N GLN A 310 7.18 -16.04 -3.10
CA GLN A 310 7.07 -16.96 -4.24
C GLN A 310 6.44 -18.27 -3.78
N LEU A 311 5.31 -18.63 -4.39
CA LEU A 311 4.68 -19.94 -4.22
C LEU A 311 5.16 -20.89 -5.33
N MET A 312 5.88 -21.95 -4.97
CA MET A 312 6.48 -22.87 -5.93
C MET A 312 5.44 -23.75 -6.61
N TRP A 313 5.40 -23.70 -7.95
CA TRP A 313 4.61 -24.59 -8.79
C TRP A 313 5.37 -25.90 -9.12
N PRO A 314 4.70 -27.06 -9.29
CA PRO A 314 3.27 -27.31 -9.08
C PRO A 314 2.90 -27.56 -7.62
N LEU A 315 1.69 -27.12 -7.26
CA LEU A 315 1.07 -27.49 -5.99
C LEU A 315 0.38 -28.86 -6.13
N PRO A 316 0.33 -29.66 -5.05
CA PRO A 316 -0.49 -30.87 -5.01
C PRO A 316 -1.95 -30.61 -5.42
N ALA A 317 -2.58 -31.57 -6.10
CA ALA A 317 -3.90 -31.39 -6.71
C ALA A 317 -5.03 -31.05 -5.71
N GLN A 318 -4.85 -31.38 -4.43
CA GLN A 318 -5.81 -31.06 -3.37
C GLN A 318 -5.75 -29.60 -2.89
N ILE A 319 -4.73 -28.83 -3.29
CA ILE A 319 -4.60 -27.42 -2.94
C ILE A 319 -5.20 -26.57 -4.05
N ASP A 320 -6.09 -25.67 -3.66
CA ASP A 320 -6.62 -24.66 -4.57
C ASP A 320 -5.55 -23.59 -4.81
N SER A 321 -4.92 -23.67 -5.98
CA SER A 321 -3.87 -22.72 -6.34
C SER A 321 -4.39 -21.30 -6.54
N ASP A 322 -5.62 -21.13 -7.02
CA ASP A 322 -6.17 -19.80 -7.33
C ASP A 322 -6.38 -18.99 -6.05
N ILE A 323 -7.01 -19.60 -5.04
CA ILE A 323 -7.17 -19.00 -3.71
C ILE A 323 -5.81 -18.64 -3.09
N CYS A 324 -4.81 -19.52 -3.25
CA CYS A 324 -3.47 -19.26 -2.71
C CYS A 324 -2.78 -18.06 -3.38
N TYR A 325 -2.85 -17.95 -4.72
CA TYR A 325 -2.25 -16.81 -5.43
C TYR A 325 -3.00 -15.51 -5.14
N GLU A 326 -4.33 -15.51 -5.09
CA GLU A 326 -5.14 -14.33 -4.76
C GLU A 326 -4.84 -13.76 -3.37
N ARG A 327 -4.35 -14.59 -2.45
CA ARG A 327 -3.98 -14.15 -1.09
C ARG A 327 -2.57 -13.57 -0.99
N ILE A 328 -1.72 -13.71 -2.01
CA ILE A 328 -0.41 -13.05 -2.04
C ILE A 328 -0.63 -11.55 -2.31
N PRO A 329 -0.19 -10.63 -1.42
CA PRO A 329 -0.35 -9.20 -1.66
C PRO A 329 0.32 -8.78 -2.97
N PRO A 330 -0.33 -7.95 -3.83
CA PRO A 330 0.27 -7.51 -5.10
C PRO A 330 1.61 -6.78 -4.94
N SER A 331 1.84 -6.12 -3.79
CA SER A 331 3.11 -5.50 -3.44
C SER A 331 4.24 -6.51 -3.14
N GLN A 332 3.91 -7.78 -2.90
CA GLN A 332 4.83 -8.88 -2.60
C GLN A 332 4.85 -9.95 -3.69
N ASP A 333 4.03 -9.81 -4.74
CA ASP A 333 4.04 -10.72 -5.89
C ASP A 333 5.27 -10.47 -6.77
N VAL A 334 6.29 -11.27 -6.53
CA VAL A 334 7.55 -11.27 -7.29
C VAL A 334 7.57 -12.29 -8.42
N ASP A 335 6.57 -13.17 -8.48
CA ASP A 335 6.45 -14.20 -9.52
C ASP A 335 5.60 -13.72 -10.71
N GLY A 336 4.78 -12.68 -10.51
CA GLY A 336 3.95 -12.04 -11.53
C GLY A 336 2.71 -12.86 -11.88
N LEU A 337 2.17 -13.59 -10.90
CA LEU A 337 1.09 -14.56 -11.10
C LEU A 337 -0.24 -14.12 -10.47
N VAL A 338 -0.26 -12.99 -9.75
CA VAL A 338 -1.48 -12.42 -9.16
C VAL A 338 -2.14 -11.46 -10.17
N PRO A 339 -3.46 -11.58 -10.48
CA PRO A 339 -4.11 -10.76 -11.49
C PRO A 339 -4.01 -9.23 -11.28
N ALA A 340 -3.97 -8.78 -10.03
CA ALA A 340 -3.84 -7.37 -9.65
C ALA A 340 -2.37 -6.86 -9.66
N SER A 341 -1.40 -7.72 -9.95
CA SER A 341 0.03 -7.39 -9.95
C SER A 341 0.45 -6.77 -11.28
N SER A 342 1.24 -5.71 -11.22
CA SER A 342 1.89 -5.13 -12.42
C SER A 342 3.19 -5.85 -12.80
N THR A 343 3.56 -6.92 -12.09
CA THR A 343 4.79 -7.68 -12.32
C THR A 343 4.57 -8.67 -13.46
N THR A 344 5.36 -8.58 -14.54
CA THR A 344 5.35 -9.58 -15.62
C THR A 344 5.81 -10.95 -15.09
N PRO A 345 5.17 -12.07 -15.47
CA PRO A 345 5.59 -13.40 -15.03
C PRO A 345 7.08 -13.67 -15.29
N ILE A 346 7.80 -14.20 -14.29
CA ILE A 346 9.28 -14.27 -14.33
C ILE A 346 9.84 -15.01 -15.55
N THR A 347 9.12 -16.04 -16.00
CA THR A 347 9.55 -16.88 -17.14
C THR A 347 9.30 -16.18 -18.46
N VAL A 348 8.18 -15.46 -18.56
CA VAL A 348 7.84 -14.64 -19.74
C VAL A 348 8.89 -13.55 -19.92
N ASP A 349 9.15 -12.78 -18.87
CA ASP A 349 10.13 -11.69 -18.92
C ASP A 349 11.55 -12.20 -19.18
N SER A 350 11.91 -13.38 -18.66
CA SER A 350 13.20 -14.01 -18.98
C SER A 350 13.34 -14.31 -20.48
N VAL A 351 12.29 -14.81 -21.12
CA VAL A 351 12.30 -15.05 -22.57
C VAL A 351 12.43 -13.74 -23.33
N LEU A 352 11.68 -12.70 -22.96
CA LEU A 352 11.73 -11.40 -23.61
C LEU A 352 13.12 -10.72 -23.45
N ILE A 353 13.72 -10.76 -22.27
CA ILE A 353 15.08 -10.27 -22.03
C ILE A 353 16.09 -10.99 -22.91
N LEU A 354 15.96 -12.32 -23.04
CA LEU A 354 16.86 -13.12 -23.87
C LEU A 354 16.74 -12.73 -25.35
N LEU A 355 15.52 -12.64 -25.88
CA LEU A 355 15.27 -12.26 -27.28
C LEU A 355 15.83 -10.86 -27.55
N LYS A 356 15.52 -9.89 -26.67
CA LYS A 356 15.96 -8.50 -26.79
C LYS A 356 17.48 -8.36 -26.74
N ARG A 357 18.14 -9.03 -25.80
CA ARG A 357 19.62 -8.99 -25.67
C ARG A 357 20.34 -9.66 -26.82
N SER A 358 19.67 -10.58 -27.48
CA SER A 358 20.22 -11.31 -28.60
C SER A 358 19.92 -10.65 -29.95
N GLY A 359 19.29 -9.46 -29.94
CA GLY A 359 19.00 -8.67 -31.14
C GLY A 359 17.90 -9.26 -32.03
N VAL A 360 17.02 -10.11 -31.49
CA VAL A 360 15.90 -10.68 -32.26
C VAL A 360 14.83 -9.61 -32.43
N GLU A 361 14.53 -9.25 -33.68
CA GLU A 361 13.38 -8.42 -34.02
C GLU A 361 12.09 -9.23 -33.90
N ILE A 362 11.03 -8.63 -33.34
CA ILE A 362 9.74 -9.28 -33.10
C ILE A 362 8.66 -8.74 -34.05
N GLU A 363 8.70 -7.45 -34.35
CA GLU A 363 7.72 -6.78 -35.20
C GLU A 363 7.68 -7.41 -36.61
N GLY A 364 6.49 -7.83 -37.04
CA GLY A 364 6.25 -8.43 -38.34
C GLY A 364 6.81 -9.84 -38.55
N LYS A 365 7.37 -10.47 -37.50
CA LYS A 365 7.91 -11.84 -37.56
C LYS A 365 6.86 -12.91 -37.29
N ASP A 366 7.01 -14.07 -37.93
CA ASP A 366 6.19 -15.26 -37.66
C ASP A 366 6.73 -16.03 -36.46
N ILE A 367 5.94 -16.09 -35.38
CA ILE A 367 6.39 -16.59 -34.08
C ILE A 367 5.56 -17.80 -33.67
N VAL A 368 6.22 -18.90 -33.30
CA VAL A 368 5.57 -20.09 -32.75
C VAL A 368 5.82 -20.17 -31.26
N VAL A 369 4.75 -20.16 -30.48
CA VAL A 369 4.78 -20.46 -29.05
C VAL A 369 4.18 -21.85 -28.83
N LEU A 370 5.02 -22.83 -28.51
CA LEU A 370 4.59 -24.21 -28.23
C LEU A 370 4.35 -24.38 -26.73
N GLY A 371 3.09 -24.30 -26.31
CA GLY A 371 2.65 -24.35 -24.91
C GLY A 371 1.60 -23.27 -24.62
N ARG A 372 0.59 -23.60 -23.81
CA ARG A 372 -0.58 -22.72 -23.55
C ARG A 372 -0.95 -22.62 -22.06
N SER A 373 0.04 -22.81 -21.18
CA SER A 373 -0.17 -22.66 -19.74
C SER A 373 -0.59 -21.24 -19.39
N ARG A 374 -1.37 -21.07 -18.32
CA ARG A 374 -1.77 -19.75 -17.80
C ARG A 374 -0.57 -18.90 -17.38
N ILE A 375 0.51 -19.56 -16.96
CA ILE A 375 1.67 -18.93 -16.32
C ILE A 375 2.83 -18.58 -17.29
N VAL A 376 2.90 -19.23 -18.46
CA VAL A 376 3.99 -19.01 -19.43
C VAL A 376 3.46 -18.86 -20.84
N GLY A 377 2.83 -19.90 -21.39
CA GLY A 377 2.51 -19.94 -22.82
C GLY A 377 1.55 -18.84 -23.28
N LYS A 378 0.41 -18.70 -22.60
CA LYS A 378 -0.58 -17.66 -22.91
C LYS A 378 -0.05 -16.23 -22.67
N PRO A 379 0.50 -15.88 -21.49
CA PRO A 379 1.00 -14.52 -21.27
C PRO A 379 2.16 -14.16 -22.21
N LEU A 380 3.06 -15.10 -22.51
CA LEU A 380 4.13 -14.88 -23.47
C LEU A 380 3.60 -14.60 -24.88
N ALA A 381 2.57 -15.33 -25.32
CA ALA A 381 1.95 -15.07 -26.61
C ALA A 381 1.33 -13.67 -26.67
N GLY A 382 0.69 -13.21 -25.59
CA GLY A 382 0.15 -11.84 -25.49
C GLY A 382 1.24 -10.78 -25.64
N GLU A 383 2.32 -10.87 -24.87
CA GLU A 383 3.44 -9.91 -24.94
C GLU A 383 4.07 -9.85 -26.34
N LEU A 384 4.21 -10.99 -27.00
CA LEU A 384 4.79 -11.06 -28.36
C LEU A 384 3.84 -10.46 -29.42
N ILE A 385 2.52 -10.57 -29.22
CA ILE A 385 1.52 -9.88 -30.05
C ILE A 385 1.61 -8.37 -29.85
N ASP A 386 1.72 -7.90 -28.60
CA ASP A 386 1.83 -6.48 -28.28
C ASP A 386 3.12 -5.85 -28.83
N MET A 387 4.18 -6.65 -28.99
CA MET A 387 5.42 -6.29 -29.67
C MET A 387 5.33 -6.32 -31.21
N GLY A 388 4.15 -6.57 -31.78
CA GLY A 388 3.89 -6.58 -33.23
C GLY A 388 4.22 -7.89 -33.94
N GLY A 389 4.38 -9.00 -33.21
CA GLY A 389 4.65 -10.31 -33.78
C GLY A 389 3.39 -11.05 -34.26
N THR A 390 3.51 -11.83 -35.33
CA THR A 390 2.45 -12.74 -35.81
C THR A 390 2.57 -14.07 -35.05
N VAL A 391 1.82 -14.21 -33.95
CA VAL A 391 1.99 -15.34 -33.02
C VAL A 391 1.03 -16.49 -33.30
N THR A 392 1.57 -17.70 -33.50
CA THR A 392 0.85 -18.98 -33.55
C THR A 392 1.11 -19.77 -32.26
N VAL A 393 0.05 -20.05 -31.50
CA VAL A 393 0.12 -20.86 -30.28
C VAL A 393 -0.21 -22.32 -30.58
N LEU A 394 0.74 -23.22 -30.31
CA LEU A 394 0.60 -24.67 -30.47
C LEU A 394 0.60 -25.37 -29.10
N HIS A 395 0.26 -26.66 -29.06
CA HIS A 395 0.22 -27.42 -27.81
C HIS A 395 0.62 -28.89 -28.00
N SER A 396 0.74 -29.64 -26.89
CA SER A 396 1.16 -31.04 -26.89
C SER A 396 0.29 -31.97 -27.75
N LEU A 397 -1.00 -31.65 -27.91
CA LEU A 397 -1.94 -32.40 -28.76
C LEU A 397 -2.00 -31.92 -30.23
N THR A 398 -1.14 -31.01 -30.67
CA THR A 398 -1.12 -30.53 -32.06
C THR A 398 -0.65 -31.66 -32.99
N LYS A 399 -1.36 -31.88 -34.10
CA LYS A 399 -0.98 -32.91 -35.10
C LYS A 399 0.43 -32.67 -35.64
N LEU A 400 1.19 -33.75 -35.85
CA LEU A 400 2.59 -33.68 -36.29
C LEU A 400 2.77 -32.91 -37.59
N ASP A 401 1.87 -33.06 -38.57
CA ASP A 401 1.96 -32.33 -39.85
C ASP A 401 1.80 -30.82 -39.65
N THR A 402 0.86 -30.41 -38.79
CA THR A 402 0.62 -29.00 -38.43
C THR A 402 1.80 -28.43 -37.66
N LEU A 403 2.32 -29.16 -36.67
CA LEU A 403 3.51 -28.77 -35.91
C LEU A 403 4.71 -28.58 -36.85
N SER A 404 4.94 -29.55 -37.73
CA SER A 404 6.05 -29.52 -38.69
C SER A 404 5.93 -28.37 -39.68
N HIS A 405 4.72 -28.04 -40.12
CA HIS A 405 4.47 -26.91 -41.01
C HIS A 405 4.88 -25.58 -40.35
N HIS A 406 4.39 -25.32 -39.14
CA HIS A 406 4.68 -24.07 -38.44
C HIS A 406 6.14 -23.95 -37.99
N LEU A 407 6.80 -25.05 -37.60
CA LEU A 407 8.22 -25.01 -37.25
C LEU A 407 9.13 -24.64 -38.44
N LYS A 408 8.74 -25.04 -39.67
CA LYS A 408 9.51 -24.76 -40.90
C LYS A 408 9.42 -23.30 -41.36
N THR A 409 8.32 -22.62 -41.02
CA THR A 409 8.07 -21.25 -41.49
C THR A 409 8.39 -20.18 -40.46
N ALA A 410 8.45 -20.52 -39.16
CA ALA A 410 8.64 -19.55 -38.09
C ALA A 410 10.01 -18.86 -38.09
N ASP A 411 9.99 -17.53 -37.91
CA ASP A 411 11.15 -16.69 -37.59
C ASP A 411 11.64 -16.88 -36.15
N VAL A 412 10.71 -17.15 -35.22
CA VAL A 412 11.01 -17.37 -33.81
C VAL A 412 10.22 -18.57 -33.29
N VAL A 413 10.90 -19.52 -32.63
CA VAL A 413 10.27 -20.68 -31.99
C VAL A 413 10.56 -20.66 -30.50
N ILE A 414 9.51 -20.65 -29.68
CA ILE A 414 9.61 -20.68 -28.22
C ILE A 414 8.83 -21.89 -27.70
N SER A 415 9.54 -22.86 -27.12
CA SER A 415 8.92 -24.07 -26.57
C SER A 415 8.84 -24.03 -25.05
N CYS A 416 7.64 -24.08 -24.51
CA CYS A 416 7.32 -24.06 -23.09
C CYS A 416 6.30 -25.15 -22.69
N VAL A 417 6.24 -26.25 -23.45
CA VAL A 417 5.26 -27.32 -23.26
C VAL A 417 5.70 -28.32 -22.18
N GLY A 418 7.01 -28.47 -21.96
CA GLY A 418 7.54 -29.44 -21.00
C GLY A 418 7.37 -30.86 -21.52
N LEU A 419 7.84 -31.15 -22.73
CA LEU A 419 7.87 -32.49 -23.30
C LEU A 419 9.20 -32.70 -24.00
N ILE A 420 10.00 -33.65 -23.51
CA ILE A 420 11.38 -33.83 -23.96
C ILE A 420 11.41 -34.13 -25.46
N GLY A 421 12.15 -33.30 -26.21
CA GLY A 421 12.41 -33.49 -27.64
C GLY A 421 11.20 -33.31 -28.57
N VAL A 422 10.14 -32.64 -28.11
CA VAL A 422 8.94 -32.34 -28.91
C VAL A 422 9.22 -31.41 -30.10
N VAL A 423 10.24 -30.56 -30.01
CA VAL A 423 10.69 -29.71 -31.13
C VAL A 423 11.96 -30.31 -31.73
N ASP A 424 11.84 -30.92 -32.91
CA ASP A 424 12.99 -31.38 -33.69
C ASP A 424 13.61 -30.21 -34.46
N LEU A 425 14.84 -29.84 -34.09
CA LEU A 425 15.53 -28.68 -34.66
C LEU A 425 15.86 -28.85 -36.14
N SER A 426 15.86 -30.08 -36.68
CA SER A 426 16.00 -30.33 -38.12
C SER A 426 14.83 -29.79 -38.95
N LEU A 427 13.69 -29.50 -38.30
CA LEU A 427 12.51 -28.93 -38.94
C LEU A 427 12.47 -27.41 -38.87
N VAL A 428 13.40 -26.77 -38.17
CA VAL A 428 13.44 -25.32 -37.96
C VAL A 428 14.44 -24.69 -38.95
N LYS A 429 14.06 -23.58 -39.60
CA LYS A 429 14.94 -22.87 -40.55
C LYS A 429 16.24 -22.38 -39.90
N GLU A 430 17.31 -22.26 -40.67
CA GLU A 430 18.67 -21.96 -40.16
C GLU A 430 18.76 -20.63 -39.40
N ASP A 431 18.10 -19.58 -39.89
CA ASP A 431 18.08 -18.21 -39.34
C ASP A 431 17.07 -18.00 -38.19
N CYS A 432 16.25 -18.99 -37.86
CA CYS A 432 15.22 -18.84 -36.82
C CYS A 432 15.81 -18.70 -35.40
N ALA A 433 15.27 -17.80 -34.58
CA ALA A 433 15.60 -17.74 -33.16
C ALA A 433 14.85 -18.83 -32.39
N VAL A 434 15.56 -19.66 -31.61
CA VAL A 434 14.96 -20.79 -30.88
C VAL A 434 15.22 -20.70 -29.38
N VAL A 435 14.14 -20.65 -28.60
CA VAL A 435 14.18 -20.57 -27.14
C VAL A 435 13.47 -21.78 -26.52
N GLY A 436 14.26 -22.67 -25.92
CA GLY A 436 13.78 -23.77 -25.09
C GLY A 436 13.55 -23.32 -23.65
N VAL A 437 12.29 -23.29 -23.23
CA VAL A 437 11.82 -22.95 -21.87
C VAL A 437 11.41 -24.19 -21.10
N GLY A 438 10.70 -25.12 -21.78
CA GLY A 438 10.12 -26.30 -21.16
C GLY A 438 11.16 -27.21 -20.52
N LYS A 439 10.77 -27.80 -19.40
CA LYS A 439 11.58 -28.68 -18.57
C LYS A 439 10.75 -29.92 -18.27
N SER A 440 11.26 -31.08 -18.64
CA SER A 440 10.64 -32.35 -18.27
C SER A 440 11.65 -33.39 -17.86
N PHE A 441 11.15 -34.35 -17.08
CA PHE A 441 11.90 -35.48 -16.58
C PHE A 441 11.25 -36.75 -17.11
N ASN A 442 12.08 -37.70 -17.52
CA ASN A 442 11.67 -39.06 -17.81
C ASN A 442 12.62 -40.04 -17.09
N GLU A 443 12.40 -41.33 -17.26
CA GLU A 443 13.27 -42.39 -16.70
C GLU A 443 14.75 -42.26 -17.14
N SER A 444 15.00 -41.55 -18.24
CA SER A 444 16.34 -41.30 -18.82
C SER A 444 17.02 -40.04 -18.26
N GLY A 445 16.33 -39.25 -17.44
CA GLY A 445 16.86 -38.05 -16.79
C GLY A 445 16.18 -36.74 -17.22
N TYR A 446 16.92 -35.65 -17.08
CA TYR A 446 16.46 -34.28 -17.34
C TYR A 446 16.61 -33.91 -18.82
N GLY A 447 15.56 -33.40 -19.46
CA GLY A 447 15.58 -33.08 -20.89
C GLY A 447 14.92 -31.74 -21.28
N SER A 448 15.40 -31.20 -22.39
CA SER A 448 14.88 -30.01 -23.09
C SER A 448 13.68 -30.39 -23.96
N ASP A 449 12.78 -29.44 -24.19
CA ASP A 449 11.78 -29.57 -25.26
C ASP A 449 12.41 -29.69 -26.66
N LEU A 450 13.67 -29.26 -26.81
CA LEU A 450 14.39 -29.25 -28.09
C LEU A 450 15.18 -30.56 -28.30
N LYS A 451 15.13 -31.10 -29.52
CA LYS A 451 15.89 -32.27 -29.98
C LYS A 451 16.82 -31.88 -31.13
N GLY A 452 18.10 -32.26 -31.01
CA GLY A 452 19.16 -31.94 -31.99
C GLY A 452 20.05 -30.76 -31.56
N GLU A 453 20.94 -30.34 -32.45
CA GLU A 453 21.77 -29.13 -32.29
C GLU A 453 21.59 -28.22 -33.51
N LYS A 454 21.69 -26.90 -33.30
CA LYS A 454 21.54 -25.88 -34.34
C LYS A 454 22.88 -25.17 -34.57
N GLY A 455 23.16 -24.78 -35.83
CA GLY A 455 24.32 -23.95 -36.18
C GLY A 455 24.34 -22.61 -35.42
N ILE A 456 25.53 -22.09 -35.16
CA ILE A 456 25.82 -21.01 -34.18
C ILE A 456 25.36 -19.61 -34.67
N GLU A 457 24.74 -19.49 -35.85
CA GLU A 457 24.46 -18.18 -36.47
C GLU A 457 23.19 -17.49 -35.95
N GLY A 458 22.36 -18.16 -35.13
CA GLY A 458 21.12 -17.60 -34.55
C GLY A 458 21.05 -17.67 -33.02
N VAL A 459 20.02 -17.04 -32.43
CA VAL A 459 19.76 -17.07 -30.98
C VAL A 459 19.27 -18.45 -30.58
N TYR A 460 20.13 -19.21 -29.89
CA TYR A 460 19.84 -20.57 -29.47
C TYR A 460 19.98 -20.72 -27.96
N SER A 461 18.87 -21.01 -27.28
CA SER A 461 18.84 -21.27 -25.84
C SER A 461 18.25 -22.66 -25.56
N LYS A 462 19.06 -23.55 -25.00
CA LYS A 462 18.63 -24.87 -24.52
C LYS A 462 18.40 -24.90 -23.01
N SER A 463 17.60 -25.85 -22.56
CA SER A 463 17.40 -26.17 -21.14
C SER A 463 18.13 -27.48 -20.82
N PRO A 464 19.08 -27.53 -19.85
CA PRO A 464 19.47 -26.47 -18.91
C PRO A 464 20.48 -25.48 -19.50
N GLY A 465 20.59 -24.29 -18.88
CA GLY A 465 21.64 -23.30 -19.18
C GLY A 465 21.18 -22.04 -19.93
N GLY A 466 19.92 -22.01 -20.38
CA GLY A 466 19.31 -20.86 -21.08
C GLY A 466 18.41 -19.99 -20.20
N VAL A 467 17.08 -20.17 -20.31
CA VAL A 467 16.07 -19.35 -19.63
C VAL A 467 16.04 -19.56 -18.11
N GLY A 468 16.37 -20.77 -17.62
CA GLY A 468 16.38 -21.10 -16.19
C GLY A 468 17.22 -20.17 -15.28
N PRO A 469 18.50 -19.91 -15.56
CA PRO A 469 19.32 -18.96 -14.79
C PRO A 469 18.73 -17.55 -14.82
N LEU A 470 18.16 -17.17 -15.97
CA LEU A 470 17.57 -15.85 -16.15
C LEU A 470 16.29 -15.68 -15.33
N CYS A 471 15.49 -16.75 -15.12
CA CYS A 471 14.34 -16.72 -14.21
C CYS A 471 14.75 -16.44 -12.76
N VAL A 472 15.83 -17.07 -12.28
CA VAL A 472 16.36 -16.78 -10.93
C VAL A 472 16.84 -15.33 -10.87
N ALA A 473 17.46 -14.86 -11.95
CA ALA A 473 17.91 -13.49 -12.04
C ALA A 473 16.73 -12.49 -11.97
N VAL A 474 15.73 -12.65 -12.82
CA VAL A 474 14.52 -11.82 -12.87
C VAL A 474 13.76 -11.85 -11.55
N LEU A 475 13.63 -13.01 -10.90
CA LEU A 475 13.04 -13.13 -9.57
C LEU A 475 13.75 -12.23 -8.56
N MET A 476 15.09 -12.29 -8.51
CA MET A 476 15.87 -11.44 -7.60
C MET A 476 15.76 -9.96 -7.94
N ARG A 477 15.67 -9.61 -9.23
CA ARG A 477 15.39 -8.23 -9.67
C ARG A 477 14.04 -7.77 -9.13
N ASN A 478 12.98 -8.58 -9.26
CA ASN A 478 11.65 -8.24 -8.79
C ASN A 478 11.63 -8.02 -7.26
N VAL A 479 12.30 -8.88 -6.49
CA VAL A 479 12.47 -8.70 -5.03
C VAL A 479 13.14 -7.36 -4.71
N VAL A 480 14.17 -6.98 -5.47
CA VAL A 480 14.85 -5.69 -5.27
C VAL A 480 13.97 -4.51 -5.68
N GLU A 481 13.16 -4.61 -6.74
CA GLU A 481 12.20 -3.56 -7.09
C GLU A 481 11.13 -3.39 -6.00
N LYS A 482 10.58 -4.49 -5.47
CA LYS A 482 9.62 -4.43 -4.35
C LYS A 482 10.25 -3.88 -3.07
N ALA A 483 11.49 -4.26 -2.77
CA ALA A 483 12.23 -3.66 -1.67
C ALA A 483 12.48 -2.15 -1.87
N LYS A 484 12.68 -1.67 -3.11
CA LYS A 484 12.77 -0.23 -3.39
C LYS A 484 11.44 0.49 -3.23
N GLU A 485 10.32 -0.14 -3.61
CA GLU A 485 8.99 0.40 -3.34
C GLU A 485 8.81 0.58 -1.82
N ARG A 486 9.19 -0.42 -1.02
CA ARG A 486 9.25 -0.32 0.44
C ARG A 486 10.15 0.84 0.90
N VAL A 487 11.41 0.91 0.43
CA VAL A 487 12.34 1.99 0.82
C VAL A 487 11.82 3.36 0.44
N LYS A 488 11.22 3.53 -0.75
CA LYS A 488 10.61 4.79 -1.16
C LYS A 488 9.42 5.16 -0.27
N LEU A 489 8.62 4.19 0.16
CA LEU A 489 7.56 4.40 1.13
C LEU A 489 8.14 4.77 2.50
N GLU A 490 9.22 4.13 2.94
CA GLU A 490 9.95 4.42 4.19
C GLU A 490 10.66 5.80 4.14
N GLU A 491 11.23 6.20 3.00
CA GLU A 491 11.88 7.50 2.76
C GLU A 491 10.83 8.61 2.59
N ALA A 492 9.68 8.33 1.96
CA ALA A 492 8.53 9.24 1.91
C ALA A 492 7.89 9.40 3.30
N ARG A 493 7.98 8.37 4.16
CA ARG A 493 7.64 8.42 5.57
C ARG A 493 8.70 9.21 6.36
N SER A 494 10.00 9.01 6.10
CA SER A 494 11.14 9.66 6.78
C SER A 494 11.31 11.14 6.42
N SER A 495 11.08 11.52 5.16
CA SER A 495 11.03 12.92 4.71
C SER A 495 9.78 13.67 5.21
N LYS A 496 8.80 12.94 5.73
CA LYS A 496 7.65 13.44 6.51
C LYS A 496 7.83 13.22 8.04
N GLY A 497 9.03 12.86 8.50
CA GLY A 497 9.35 12.74 9.93
C GLY A 497 8.81 11.49 10.64
N ILE A 498 8.81 10.33 9.98
CA ILE A 498 8.35 9.05 10.56
C ILE A 498 9.53 8.07 10.69
N LEU A 499 9.82 7.63 11.93
CA LEU A 499 10.80 6.59 12.30
C LEU A 499 10.33 5.17 11.92
N THR A 500 11.27 4.21 11.80
CA THR A 500 11.06 2.87 11.21
C THR A 500 10.51 1.79 12.16
N ASP A 501 9.93 0.76 11.55
CA ASP A 501 9.02 -0.25 12.14
C ASP A 501 9.58 -1.18 13.23
N SER A 502 10.91 -1.32 13.44
CA SER A 502 11.40 -2.18 14.55
C SER A 502 11.44 -1.48 15.91
N GLU A 503 11.34 -0.15 15.94
CA GLU A 503 11.28 0.64 17.18
C GLU A 503 9.82 0.97 17.56
N TYR A 504 8.90 0.98 16.58
CA TYR A 504 7.45 1.13 16.79
C TYR A 504 6.78 -0.12 17.38
N ALA A 505 7.31 -1.30 17.07
CA ALA A 505 6.63 -2.57 17.33
C ALA A 505 6.66 -3.04 18.79
N SER A 506 7.24 -2.29 19.75
CA SER A 506 7.14 -2.68 21.16
C SER A 506 6.26 -1.79 22.03
N HIS A 507 6.24 -0.45 21.92
CA HIS A 507 5.22 0.36 22.61
C HIS A 507 5.00 1.68 21.84
N SER A 508 3.78 1.90 21.34
CA SER A 508 3.40 3.13 20.66
C SER A 508 3.28 4.30 21.64
N LEU A 509 3.97 5.41 21.35
CA LEU A 509 3.70 6.69 22.03
C LEU A 509 2.23 7.06 21.81
N PRO A 510 1.54 7.57 22.85
CA PRO A 510 0.19 8.03 22.64
C PRO A 510 0.12 9.14 21.59
N PRO A 511 -0.91 9.17 20.71
CA PRO A 511 -0.88 9.94 19.45
C PRO A 511 -0.70 11.45 19.61
N SER A 512 -0.93 11.96 20.82
CA SER A 512 -0.90 13.40 21.10
C SER A 512 0.43 13.92 21.67
N TRP A 513 1.43 13.04 21.84
CA TRP A 513 2.78 13.42 22.27
C TRP A 513 3.78 13.41 21.11
N SER A 514 4.72 14.36 21.14
CA SER A 514 5.76 14.57 20.11
C SER A 514 7.17 14.55 20.72
N GLY A 515 8.21 14.14 19.97
CA GLY A 515 9.48 13.60 20.53
C GLY A 515 10.71 14.52 20.73
N ARG A 516 11.72 13.92 21.44
CA ARG A 516 13.10 14.31 21.87
C ARG A 516 13.29 15.44 22.90
N PRO A 517 12.24 16.04 23.46
CA PRO A 517 11.68 15.57 24.75
C PRO A 517 10.18 15.27 24.61
N LEU A 518 9.60 14.38 25.43
CA LEU A 518 8.16 14.08 25.33
C LEU A 518 7.37 15.36 25.59
N THR A 519 6.80 15.92 24.52
CA THR A 519 6.21 17.24 24.54
C THR A 519 4.78 17.21 24.05
N LYS A 520 3.88 17.81 24.85
CA LYS A 520 2.48 18.00 24.50
C LYS A 520 2.01 19.36 24.97
N THR A 521 1.21 20.01 24.13
CA THR A 521 0.62 21.32 24.43
C THR A 521 -0.87 21.18 24.65
N PHE A 522 -1.34 21.72 25.76
CA PHE A 522 -2.72 21.71 26.20
C PHE A 522 -3.26 23.13 26.18
N HIS A 523 -4.45 23.31 25.60
CA HIS A 523 -5.07 24.62 25.48
C HIS A 523 -6.18 24.78 26.51
N PHE A 524 -6.19 25.91 27.21
CA PHE A 524 -7.15 26.25 28.26
C PHE A 524 -7.74 27.65 28.02
N ASN A 525 -8.97 27.88 28.48
CA ASN A 525 -9.65 29.15 28.25
C ASN A 525 -9.04 30.31 29.07
N ASP A 526 -8.51 30.04 30.27
CA ASP A 526 -7.87 31.02 31.15
C ASP A 526 -6.90 30.37 32.17
N HIS A 527 -6.15 31.20 32.90
CA HIS A 527 -5.20 30.70 33.91
C HIS A 527 -5.87 29.96 35.08
N ALA A 528 -7.10 30.32 35.47
CA ALA A 528 -7.80 29.64 36.56
C ALA A 528 -8.15 28.18 36.17
N SER A 529 -8.51 27.97 34.91
CA SER A 529 -8.79 26.64 34.34
C SER A 529 -7.55 25.75 34.21
N THR A 530 -6.33 26.32 34.24
CA THR A 530 -5.09 25.52 34.29
C THR A 530 -4.77 24.94 35.68
N LEU A 531 -5.37 25.49 36.75
CA LEU A 531 -4.97 25.18 38.13
C LEU A 531 -5.19 23.70 38.53
N PRO A 532 -6.32 23.06 38.19
CA PRO A 532 -6.51 21.63 38.46
C PRO A 532 -5.51 20.76 37.71
N PHE A 533 -5.24 21.08 36.45
CA PHE A 533 -4.27 20.40 35.59
C PHE A 533 -2.84 20.46 36.16
N LEU A 534 -2.40 21.64 36.61
CA LEU A 534 -1.08 21.80 37.23
C LEU A 534 -0.93 21.02 38.55
N LYS A 535 -2.02 20.85 39.33
CA LYS A 535 -2.01 20.01 40.54
C LYS A 535 -1.84 18.53 40.21
N THR A 536 -2.50 18.03 39.17
CA THR A 536 -2.34 16.65 38.70
C THR A 536 -0.90 16.37 38.28
N LEU A 537 -0.27 17.28 37.53
CA LEU A 537 1.14 17.16 37.14
C LEU A 537 2.10 17.18 38.31
N THR A 538 1.81 17.98 39.34
CA THR A 538 2.64 18.06 40.56
C THR A 538 2.63 16.72 41.31
N ASN A 539 1.50 16.01 41.35
CA ASN A 539 1.44 14.68 41.96
C ASN A 539 2.17 13.62 41.13
N LEU A 540 2.33 13.83 39.82
CA LEU A 540 3.06 12.94 38.92
C LEU A 540 4.58 13.06 39.08
N SER A 541 5.10 14.19 39.60
CA SER A 541 6.54 14.45 39.68
C SER A 541 7.30 13.50 40.61
N ASP A 542 6.60 12.85 41.55
CA ASP A 542 7.18 11.87 42.47
C ASP A 542 7.37 10.48 41.83
N LYS A 543 6.82 10.26 40.62
CA LYS A 543 6.81 8.96 39.92
C LYS A 543 7.75 8.90 38.70
N ILE A 544 8.47 9.97 38.38
CA ILE A 544 9.28 10.12 37.16
C ILE A 544 10.78 10.29 37.46
N ASP A 545 11.64 9.92 36.52
CA ASP A 545 13.10 10.03 36.69
C ASP A 545 13.61 11.44 36.32
N HIS A 546 12.86 12.18 35.49
CA HIS A 546 13.21 13.53 35.03
C HIS A 546 12.13 14.57 35.37
N HIS A 547 12.52 15.76 35.86
CA HIS A 547 11.55 16.82 36.17
C HIS A 547 10.84 17.34 34.90
N PRO A 548 9.51 17.56 34.94
CA PRO A 548 8.79 18.13 33.81
C PRO A 548 9.15 19.60 33.67
N ASN A 549 9.46 20.04 32.45
CA ASN A 549 9.50 21.45 32.12
C ASN A 549 8.10 21.90 31.68
N ILE A 550 7.55 22.92 32.33
CA ILE A 550 6.21 23.44 32.04
C ILE A 550 6.34 24.86 31.51
N GLU A 551 5.93 25.09 30.26
CA GLU A 551 5.84 26.39 29.63
C GLU A 551 4.38 26.83 29.54
N ILE A 552 4.04 27.97 30.14
CA ILE A 552 2.69 28.55 30.08
C ILE A 552 2.72 29.79 29.18
N LYS A 553 2.07 29.72 28.02
CA LYS A 553 1.96 30.83 27.06
C LYS A 553 0.55 31.40 27.09
N HIS A 554 0.41 32.59 27.66
CA HIS A 554 -0.84 33.36 27.62
C HIS A 554 -1.04 34.03 26.25
N LYS A 555 -2.17 33.73 25.60
CA LYS A 555 -2.60 34.38 24.36
C LYS A 555 -3.84 35.22 24.66
N CYS A 556 -3.65 36.54 24.73
CA CYS A 556 -4.56 37.55 25.27
C CYS A 556 -6.06 37.47 24.90
N LYS A 557 -6.43 36.81 23.79
CA LYS A 557 -7.83 36.56 23.37
C LYS A 557 -8.15 35.10 23.05
N GLN A 558 -7.15 34.23 23.07
CA GLN A 558 -7.28 32.82 22.70
C GLN A 558 -7.20 31.90 23.91
N GLY A 559 -6.78 32.39 25.07
CA GLY A 559 -6.66 31.57 26.28
C GLY A 559 -5.20 31.33 26.65
N VAL A 560 -4.91 30.20 27.28
CA VAL A 560 -3.61 29.85 27.83
C VAL A 560 -3.19 28.48 27.30
N ASP A 561 -2.05 28.42 26.63
CA ASP A 561 -1.40 27.16 26.29
C ASP A 561 -0.47 26.75 27.42
N VAL A 562 -0.58 25.50 27.87
CA VAL A 562 0.35 24.87 28.79
C VAL A 562 1.06 23.75 28.04
N THR A 563 2.33 23.94 27.76
CA THR A 563 3.21 22.93 27.15
C THR A 563 3.99 22.23 28.23
N ILE A 564 3.93 20.91 28.26
CA ILE A 564 4.76 20.09 29.15
C ILE A 564 5.79 19.37 28.30
N SER A 565 7.04 19.41 28.73
CA SER A 565 8.14 18.68 28.13
C SER A 565 8.86 17.84 29.19
N TYR A 566 8.92 16.52 29.01
CA TYR A 566 9.73 15.62 29.83
C TYR A 566 11.07 15.32 29.13
N GLY A 567 12.17 15.72 29.77
CA GLY A 567 13.55 15.53 29.30
C GLY A 567 14.54 16.36 30.13
N THR A 568 15.73 15.82 30.39
CA THR A 568 16.75 16.43 31.28
C THR A 568 17.19 17.85 30.86
N TYR A 569 17.85 18.56 31.78
CA TYR A 569 18.55 19.83 31.57
C TYR A 569 19.73 19.77 30.55
N VAL A 570 19.91 18.67 29.80
CA VAL A 570 21.02 18.47 28.85
C VAL A 570 20.47 18.14 27.46
N VAL A 571 20.96 18.86 26.44
CA VAL A 571 20.57 18.69 25.04
C VAL A 571 20.95 17.28 24.57
N GLY A 572 19.94 16.43 24.35
CA GLY A 572 20.10 15.04 23.89
C GLY A 572 19.98 13.95 24.96
N GLY A 573 19.49 14.25 26.18
CA GLY A 573 19.17 13.19 27.15
C GLY A 573 17.93 12.39 26.74
N ASP A 574 18.06 11.05 26.70
CA ASP A 574 17.01 10.13 26.27
C ASP A 574 15.91 9.95 27.33
N VAL A 575 14.66 9.82 26.87
CA VAL A 575 13.45 9.57 27.68
C VAL A 575 13.50 8.14 28.25
N THR A 576 13.28 7.95 29.55
CA THR A 576 13.30 6.61 30.16
C THR A 576 11.96 5.89 30.03
N SER A 577 11.96 4.59 30.29
CA SER A 577 10.73 3.78 30.35
C SER A 577 9.77 4.26 31.44
N LYS A 578 10.27 4.86 32.53
CA LYS A 578 9.40 5.45 33.56
C LYS A 578 8.76 6.75 33.10
N ASP A 579 9.50 7.59 32.39
CA ASP A 579 8.97 8.83 31.81
C ASP A 579 7.89 8.52 30.75
N PHE A 580 8.12 7.47 29.93
CA PHE A 580 7.15 6.97 28.97
C PHE A 580 5.89 6.41 29.67
N ASN A 581 6.06 5.57 30.69
CA ASN A 581 4.92 4.99 31.41
C ASN A 581 4.11 6.07 32.15
N ALA A 582 4.76 7.08 32.72
CA ALA A 582 4.07 8.21 33.35
C ALA A 582 3.33 9.08 32.32
N VAL A 583 3.89 9.26 31.11
CA VAL A 583 3.21 9.92 29.99
C VAL A 583 2.03 9.09 29.50
N HIS A 584 2.14 7.77 29.49
CA HIS A 584 1.03 6.89 29.10
C HIS A 584 -0.05 6.83 30.18
N GLU A 585 0.29 6.81 31.47
CA GLU A 585 -0.65 6.91 32.59
C GLU A 585 -1.36 8.27 32.57
N LEU A 586 -0.63 9.36 32.29
CA LEU A 586 -1.20 10.68 32.07
C LEU A 586 -2.09 10.72 30.82
N GLU A 587 -1.68 10.11 29.70
CA GLU A 587 -2.51 10.01 28.49
C GLU A 587 -3.76 9.17 28.76
N GLU A 588 -3.69 8.04 29.42
CA GLU A 588 -4.86 7.22 29.78
C GLU A 588 -5.78 7.96 30.75
N GLU A 589 -5.24 8.71 31.71
CA GLU A 589 -6.01 9.59 32.59
C GLU A 589 -6.68 10.73 31.79
N LEU A 590 -6.09 11.15 30.65
CA LEU A 590 -6.64 12.15 29.70
C LEU A 590 -7.49 11.54 28.56
N GLU A 591 -7.34 10.25 28.22
CA GLU A 591 -8.00 9.52 27.12
C GLU A 591 -9.14 8.64 27.61
N SER A 592 -9.14 8.28 28.89
CA SER A 592 -10.37 7.94 29.59
C SER A 592 -11.40 9.08 29.52
N GLU A 593 -10.96 10.32 29.22
CA GLU A 593 -11.81 11.44 28.78
C GLU A 593 -12.17 11.43 27.27
N LYS A 594 -11.48 10.66 26.39
CA LYS A 594 -11.64 10.54 24.91
C LYS A 594 -12.27 9.24 24.36
N ASN A 595 -12.79 8.32 25.17
CA ASN A 595 -13.79 7.38 24.64
C ASN A 595 -14.86 8.19 23.89
N LEU A 596 -15.06 8.00 22.57
CA LEU A 596 -16.14 8.64 21.83
C LEU A 596 -17.44 8.02 22.30
N LYS A 597 -17.85 8.44 23.49
CA LYS A 597 -19.02 7.92 24.16
C LYS A 597 -20.21 8.31 23.33
N ARG A 598 -21.16 7.40 23.22
CA ARG A 598 -22.49 7.67 22.67
C ARG A 598 -23.07 8.94 23.27
N SER A 599 -22.86 9.15 24.58
CA SER A 599 -23.30 10.35 25.31
C SER A 599 -22.79 11.68 24.74
N THR A 600 -21.64 11.70 24.07
CA THR A 600 -21.08 12.90 23.43
C THR A 600 -21.96 13.42 22.30
N TYR A 601 -22.73 12.56 21.64
CA TYR A 601 -23.55 12.94 20.48
C TYR A 601 -25.03 13.10 20.83
N LEU A 602 -25.40 12.83 22.08
CA LEU A 602 -26.76 12.98 22.55
C LEU A 602 -27.11 14.46 22.66
N TYR A 603 -28.34 14.77 22.25
CA TYR A 603 -28.98 16.05 22.51
C TYR A 603 -30.42 15.78 22.96
N ASN A 604 -30.99 16.73 23.70
CA ASN A 604 -32.36 16.59 24.16
C ASN A 604 -33.34 16.85 23.00
N LEU A 605 -33.98 15.79 22.51
CA LEU A 605 -35.04 15.86 21.51
C LEU A 605 -36.42 15.69 22.17
N PRO A 606 -37.23 16.75 22.28
CA PRO A 606 -38.58 16.63 22.82
C PRO A 606 -39.44 15.70 21.95
N PRO A 607 -40.16 14.71 22.54
CA PRO A 607 -41.01 13.80 21.77
C PRO A 607 -42.07 14.52 20.92
N SER A 608 -42.53 15.70 21.35
CA SER A 608 -43.49 16.54 20.61
C SER A 608 -42.94 17.13 19.31
N GLN A 609 -41.61 17.15 19.13
CA GLN A 609 -40.95 17.65 17.92
C GLN A 609 -40.63 16.52 16.92
N ILE A 610 -40.88 15.26 17.27
CA ILE A 610 -40.76 14.14 16.34
C ILE A 610 -41.97 14.15 15.38
N ALA A 611 -41.73 14.32 14.09
CA ALA A 611 -42.81 14.35 13.10
C ALA A 611 -43.30 12.93 12.76
N LEU A 612 -44.49 12.58 13.23
CA LEU A 612 -45.16 11.29 12.93
C LEU A 612 -45.90 11.28 11.59
N HIS A 613 -46.16 12.48 11.05
CA HIS A 613 -46.84 12.71 9.78
C HIS A 613 -46.13 13.80 8.97
N PRO A 614 -46.15 13.71 7.63
CA PRO A 614 -45.59 14.74 6.77
C PRO A 614 -46.45 16.01 6.82
N PRO A 615 -45.93 17.17 6.41
CA PRO A 615 -46.77 18.36 6.25
C PRO A 615 -47.91 18.10 5.25
N PRO A 616 -49.09 18.72 5.40
CA PRO A 616 -50.23 18.50 4.51
C PRO A 616 -49.85 18.65 3.03
N VAL A 617 -49.03 19.65 2.71
CA VAL A 617 -48.52 19.92 1.36
C VAL A 617 -47.02 19.60 1.30
N ARG A 618 -46.60 18.82 0.30
CA ARG A 618 -45.17 18.53 0.05
C ARG A 618 -44.43 19.81 -0.34
N GLY A 619 -43.17 19.97 0.09
CA GLY A 619 -42.39 21.19 -0.15
C GLY A 619 -42.65 22.36 0.80
N LYS A 620 -43.65 22.24 1.70
CA LYS A 620 -43.98 23.24 2.72
C LYS A 620 -43.42 22.92 4.11
N SER A 621 -42.43 22.02 4.20
CA SER A 621 -41.60 21.88 5.41
C SER A 621 -40.74 23.13 5.62
N ARG A 622 -40.30 23.37 6.85
CA ARG A 622 -39.32 24.44 7.09
C ARG A 622 -37.94 24.02 6.60
N PHE A 623 -37.13 25.01 6.24
CA PHE A 623 -35.78 24.82 5.74
C PHE A 623 -34.79 25.69 6.49
N LEU A 624 -33.80 25.08 7.13
CA LEU A 624 -32.71 25.77 7.79
C LEU A 624 -31.54 25.94 6.82
N ASN A 625 -31.33 27.16 6.36
CA ASN A 625 -30.18 27.53 5.54
C ASN A 625 -29.00 27.90 6.45
N THR A 626 -27.93 27.09 6.43
CA THR A 626 -26.71 27.36 7.20
C THR A 626 -25.56 27.89 6.35
N LEU A 627 -25.80 28.18 5.05
CA LEU A 627 -24.77 28.70 4.15
C LEU A 627 -24.54 30.21 4.31
N THR A 628 -25.46 30.89 4.99
CA THR A 628 -25.34 32.30 5.37
C THR A 628 -24.52 32.47 6.65
N ALA A 629 -23.93 33.67 6.84
CA ALA A 629 -23.11 33.99 8.02
C ALA A 629 -23.82 33.72 9.36
N THR A 630 -25.15 33.85 9.38
CA THR A 630 -26.02 33.42 10.48
C THR A 630 -27.05 32.43 9.93
N PRO A 631 -27.26 31.26 10.57
CA PRO A 631 -28.29 30.31 10.13
C PRO A 631 -29.67 30.96 10.05
N LYS A 632 -30.42 30.67 8.99
CA LYS A 632 -31.73 31.27 8.73
C LYS A 632 -32.78 30.20 8.48
N ILE A 633 -33.86 30.24 9.26
CA ILE A 633 -35.02 29.37 9.06
C ILE A 633 -35.96 30.03 8.04
N HIS A 634 -36.32 29.27 7.02
CA HIS A 634 -37.33 29.61 6.04
C HIS A 634 -38.61 28.79 6.29
N PRO A 635 -39.80 29.40 6.13
CA PRO A 635 -41.07 28.72 6.41
C PRO A 635 -41.42 27.65 5.37
N GLU A 636 -40.88 27.75 4.15
CA GLU A 636 -41.19 26.86 3.04
C GLU A 636 -39.91 26.42 2.32
N PHE A 637 -39.67 25.11 2.29
CA PHE A 637 -38.53 24.50 1.64
C PHE A 637 -38.49 24.81 0.14
N ASP A 638 -39.58 24.60 -0.58
CA ASP A 638 -39.62 24.67 -2.04
C ASP A 638 -39.12 26.02 -2.56
N THR A 639 -39.72 27.11 -2.05
CA THR A 639 -39.35 28.50 -2.37
C THR A 639 -37.95 28.86 -1.90
N ALA A 640 -37.55 28.43 -0.70
CA ALA A 640 -36.23 28.77 -0.16
C ALA A 640 -35.10 28.04 -0.90
N PHE A 641 -35.30 26.76 -1.20
CA PHE A 641 -34.32 25.93 -1.89
C PHE A 641 -34.12 26.39 -3.32
N ILE A 642 -35.18 26.71 -4.08
CA ILE A 642 -34.99 27.20 -5.47
C ILE A 642 -34.27 28.56 -5.51
N ASN A 643 -34.54 29.44 -4.54
CA ASN A 643 -33.82 30.70 -4.43
C ASN A 643 -32.34 30.47 -4.14
N LEU A 644 -32.03 29.58 -3.18
CA LEU A 644 -30.67 29.18 -2.85
C LEU A 644 -29.96 28.51 -4.04
N TYR A 645 -30.69 27.67 -4.78
CA TYR A 645 -30.19 26.95 -5.95
C TYR A 645 -29.79 27.88 -7.10
N ASN A 646 -30.56 28.95 -7.30
CA ASN A 646 -30.31 29.94 -8.33
C ASN A 646 -29.27 31.00 -7.92
N SER A 647 -29.05 31.20 -6.62
CA SER A 647 -28.06 32.15 -6.10
C SER A 647 -26.74 31.47 -5.74
N GLU A 648 -26.67 30.85 -4.56
CA GLU A 648 -25.44 30.36 -3.92
C GLU A 648 -25.01 29.00 -4.48
N LEU A 649 -25.96 28.15 -4.90
CA LEU A 649 -25.68 26.81 -5.44
C LEU A 649 -25.70 26.76 -6.97
N LYS A 650 -25.58 27.92 -7.65
CA LYS A 650 -25.61 28.00 -9.13
C LYS A 650 -24.53 27.17 -9.82
N ASN A 651 -23.44 26.87 -9.11
CA ASN A 651 -22.32 26.07 -9.59
C ASN A 651 -22.27 24.66 -9.01
N ALA A 652 -23.28 24.24 -8.25
CA ALA A 652 -23.33 22.91 -7.66
C ALA A 652 -24.03 21.91 -8.60
N GLN A 653 -23.50 20.69 -8.65
CA GLN A 653 -24.18 19.51 -9.19
C GLN A 653 -24.93 18.81 -8.05
N ILE A 654 -26.23 18.54 -8.25
CA ILE A 654 -27.05 17.85 -7.26
C ILE A 654 -27.02 16.34 -7.51
N VAL A 655 -26.85 15.55 -6.45
CA VAL A 655 -26.89 14.09 -6.51
C VAL A 655 -28.05 13.58 -5.64
N PHE A 656 -28.95 12.81 -6.26
CA PHE A 656 -30.15 12.23 -5.64
C PHE A 656 -30.05 10.71 -5.54
N ASN A 657 -30.63 10.14 -4.49
CA ASN A 657 -30.93 8.71 -4.42
C ASN A 657 -32.36 8.43 -4.89
N ASP A 658 -32.51 7.69 -5.99
CA ASP A 658 -33.78 7.38 -6.64
C ASP A 658 -34.41 6.05 -6.19
N SER A 659 -33.89 5.44 -5.11
CA SER A 659 -34.44 4.19 -4.60
C SER A 659 -35.90 4.29 -4.16
N ARG A 660 -36.66 3.24 -4.44
CA ARG A 660 -38.10 3.13 -4.24
C ARG A 660 -38.42 2.09 -3.17
N VAL A 661 -39.27 2.49 -2.23
CA VAL A 661 -39.72 1.65 -1.12
C VAL A 661 -40.80 0.70 -1.62
N PHE A 662 -40.56 -0.60 -1.47
CA PHE A 662 -41.58 -1.62 -1.72
C PHE A 662 -42.31 -1.98 -0.42
N LYS A 663 -43.47 -2.63 -0.53
CA LYS A 663 -44.33 -2.97 0.60
C LYS A 663 -43.80 -4.19 1.39
N ALA A 664 -42.64 -4.03 2.02
CA ALA A 664 -41.87 -5.11 2.64
C ALA A 664 -42.42 -5.64 3.99
N ARG A 665 -43.53 -5.10 4.53
CA ARG A 665 -44.08 -5.50 5.83
C ARG A 665 -45.38 -6.29 5.66
N CYS A 666 -45.41 -7.52 6.17
CA CYS A 666 -46.56 -8.42 6.11
C CYS A 666 -47.05 -8.83 7.50
N THR A 667 -48.27 -9.36 7.57
CA THR A 667 -48.87 -9.89 8.80
C THR A 667 -49.12 -11.38 8.67
N LEU A 668 -48.62 -12.15 9.62
CA LEU A 668 -48.77 -13.59 9.75
C LEU A 668 -49.83 -13.91 10.81
N ASN A 669 -50.60 -14.96 10.57
CA ASN A 669 -51.58 -15.47 11.52
C ASN A 669 -50.93 -16.53 12.43
N CYS A 670 -51.25 -16.48 13.72
CA CYS A 670 -50.87 -17.49 14.71
C CYS A 670 -52.14 -18.20 15.19
N ASP A 671 -52.23 -19.52 14.99
CA ASP A 671 -53.43 -20.30 15.33
C ASP A 671 -53.82 -20.24 16.82
N GLU A 672 -52.89 -19.91 17.72
CA GLU A 672 -53.11 -19.83 19.18
C GLU A 672 -52.61 -18.50 19.83
N GLY A 673 -52.46 -17.40 19.08
CA GLY A 673 -51.87 -16.15 19.61
C GLY A 673 -52.21 -14.85 18.87
N GLU A 674 -51.55 -13.75 19.26
CA GLU A 674 -51.61 -12.48 18.52
C GLU A 674 -50.92 -12.59 17.16
N ASP A 675 -51.42 -11.85 16.16
CA ASP A 675 -50.81 -11.81 14.83
C ASP A 675 -49.32 -11.42 14.91
N VAL A 676 -48.50 -12.05 14.08
CA VAL A 676 -47.05 -11.81 14.06
C VAL A 676 -46.70 -10.91 12.88
N GLU A 677 -46.05 -9.78 13.16
CA GLU A 677 -45.53 -8.89 12.12
C GLU A 677 -44.21 -9.45 11.56
N LEU A 678 -44.11 -9.48 10.23
CA LEU A 678 -42.92 -9.88 9.49
C LEU A 678 -42.44 -8.72 8.60
N LEU A 679 -41.16 -8.39 8.68
CA LEU A 679 -40.49 -7.39 7.85
C LEU A 679 -39.39 -8.05 7.02
N PHE A 680 -39.47 -7.94 5.70
CA PHE A 680 -38.40 -8.36 4.80
C PHE A 680 -37.24 -7.38 4.86
N LEU A 681 -36.02 -7.89 5.09
CA LEU A 681 -34.83 -7.07 5.34
C LEU A 681 -33.94 -6.91 4.10
N ASP A 682 -33.93 -7.91 3.24
CA ASP A 682 -33.13 -7.94 2.02
C ASP A 682 -34.04 -8.16 0.81
N PRO A 683 -34.15 -7.20 -0.12
CA PRO A 683 -34.99 -7.32 -1.32
C PRO A 683 -34.52 -8.41 -2.30
N ASN A 684 -33.26 -8.82 -2.25
CA ASN A 684 -32.66 -9.72 -3.23
C ASN A 684 -32.64 -11.19 -2.76
N GLY A 685 -33.06 -11.45 -1.52
CA GLY A 685 -32.81 -12.72 -0.85
C GLY A 685 -31.32 -12.93 -0.55
N VAL A 686 -30.98 -14.03 0.11
CA VAL A 686 -29.57 -14.45 0.26
C VAL A 686 -29.17 -15.15 -1.05
N GLU A 687 -28.11 -14.70 -1.72
CA GLU A 687 -27.66 -15.24 -3.02
C GLU A 687 -27.59 -16.77 -3.06
N LEU A 688 -28.45 -17.36 -3.88
CA LEU A 688 -28.06 -18.21 -5.01
C LEU A 688 -28.50 -17.42 -6.25
N ASP A 689 -27.52 -16.99 -7.05
CA ASP A 689 -27.57 -16.33 -8.37
C ASP A 689 -28.92 -15.78 -8.93
N GLU A 690 -28.82 -14.54 -9.41
CA GLU A 690 -29.71 -13.77 -10.30
C GLU A 690 -30.86 -12.95 -9.69
N ALA A 691 -30.74 -11.64 -9.93
CA ALA A 691 -31.62 -10.55 -9.54
C ALA A 691 -33.10 -10.80 -9.92
N LEU A 692 -33.98 -10.47 -8.97
CA LEU A 692 -35.43 -10.20 -9.10
C LEU A 692 -36.04 -10.54 -10.48
N GLY A 693 -36.15 -11.84 -10.73
CA GLY A 693 -36.84 -12.44 -11.88
C GLY A 693 -37.32 -13.87 -11.61
N GLY A 694 -37.34 -14.29 -10.33
CA GLY A 694 -37.71 -15.64 -9.90
C GLY A 694 -39.08 -15.68 -9.21
N ASN A 695 -39.76 -16.82 -9.33
CA ASN A 695 -41.01 -17.10 -8.60
C ASN A 695 -40.76 -17.10 -7.08
N ALA A 696 -41.76 -16.69 -6.31
CA ALA A 696 -41.68 -16.57 -4.85
C ALA A 696 -41.45 -17.89 -4.08
N ASP A 697 -41.58 -19.05 -4.73
CA ASP A 697 -41.59 -20.37 -4.10
C ASP A 697 -40.17 -20.90 -3.82
N GLY A 698 -39.85 -21.14 -2.54
CA GLY A 698 -38.60 -21.77 -2.13
C GLY A 698 -37.39 -20.85 -1.96
N GLN A 699 -37.53 -19.54 -2.17
CA GLN A 699 -36.42 -18.59 -2.02
C GLN A 699 -36.05 -18.31 -0.55
N ILE A 700 -34.73 -18.21 -0.34
CA ILE A 700 -33.93 -17.64 0.75
C ILE A 700 -34.23 -16.21 1.22
N TRP A 701 -35.11 -15.91 2.17
CA TRP A 701 -35.29 -14.51 2.65
C TRP A 701 -34.74 -14.28 4.05
N ARG A 702 -34.03 -13.17 4.25
CA ARG A 702 -33.74 -12.65 5.59
C ARG A 702 -34.86 -11.71 6.03
N VAL A 703 -35.45 -12.01 7.19
CA VAL A 703 -36.62 -11.30 7.71
C VAL A 703 -36.45 -11.04 9.21
N MET A 704 -37.28 -10.12 9.71
CA MET A 704 -37.47 -9.88 11.13
C MET A 704 -38.90 -10.22 11.50
N LEU A 705 -39.08 -11.09 12.50
CA LEU A 705 -40.37 -11.37 13.10
C LEU A 705 -40.48 -10.76 14.48
N ARG A 706 -41.62 -10.14 14.80
CA ARG A 706 -41.95 -9.68 16.16
C ARG A 706 -42.49 -10.81 17.03
N SER A 707 -41.81 -11.96 17.00
CA SER A 707 -42.09 -13.12 17.85
C SER A 707 -40.82 -13.96 18.01
N LYS A 708 -40.76 -14.76 19.08
CA LYS A 708 -39.74 -15.80 19.23
C LYS A 708 -40.12 -16.99 18.36
N VAL A 709 -39.19 -17.43 17.52
CA VAL A 709 -39.40 -18.56 16.63
C VAL A 709 -38.25 -19.56 16.74
N LYS A 710 -38.49 -20.78 16.25
CA LYS A 710 -37.51 -21.86 16.14
C LYS A 710 -37.41 -22.31 14.68
N PRO A 711 -36.27 -22.90 14.26
CA PRO A 711 -36.17 -23.53 12.95
C PRO A 711 -37.29 -24.55 12.75
N SER A 712 -37.87 -24.56 11.54
CA SER A 712 -39.06 -25.35 11.12
C SER A 712 -40.42 -24.84 11.59
N ASP A 713 -40.50 -23.76 12.37
CA ASP A 713 -41.80 -23.12 12.64
C ASP A 713 -42.41 -22.63 11.31
N THR A 714 -43.74 -22.75 11.19
CA THR A 714 -44.47 -22.32 9.99
C THR A 714 -45.58 -21.36 10.38
N PHE A 715 -45.76 -20.31 9.59
CA PHE A 715 -46.76 -19.28 9.85
C PHE A 715 -47.51 -18.93 8.55
N PRO A 716 -48.85 -19.12 8.51
CA PRO A 716 -49.66 -18.69 7.37
C PRO A 716 -49.76 -17.16 7.32
N PHE A 717 -49.87 -16.59 6.12
CA PHE A 717 -50.18 -15.16 5.98
C PHE A 717 -51.64 -14.89 6.35
N LYS A 718 -51.90 -13.79 7.06
CA LYS A 718 -53.24 -13.48 7.59
C LYS A 718 -54.32 -13.39 6.50
N ASN A 719 -53.97 -12.93 5.31
CA ASN A 719 -54.90 -12.73 4.19
C ASN A 719 -54.77 -13.77 3.06
N LEU A 720 -53.92 -14.79 3.22
CA LEU A 720 -53.70 -15.83 2.20
C LEU A 720 -53.87 -17.23 2.79
N ARG A 721 -54.92 -17.95 2.37
CA ARG A 721 -55.28 -19.25 2.96
C ARG A 721 -54.29 -20.37 2.68
N THR A 722 -53.44 -20.23 1.67
CA THR A 722 -52.59 -21.29 1.14
C THR A 722 -51.12 -20.91 1.07
N SER A 723 -50.76 -19.70 1.53
CA SER A 723 -49.39 -19.19 1.53
C SER A 723 -48.87 -19.08 2.97
N TYR A 724 -47.64 -19.52 3.18
CA TYR A 724 -47.02 -19.53 4.51
C TYR A 724 -45.51 -19.33 4.42
N VAL A 725 -44.92 -18.89 5.52
CA VAL A 725 -43.46 -18.82 5.70
C VAL A 725 -42.99 -19.99 6.56
N THR A 726 -41.81 -20.52 6.26
CA THR A 726 -41.13 -21.53 7.08
C THR A 726 -39.82 -20.96 7.58
N ILE A 727 -39.57 -21.04 8.89
CA ILE A 727 -38.30 -20.60 9.47
C ILE A 727 -37.19 -21.59 9.11
N VAL A 728 -36.19 -21.14 8.37
CA VAL A 728 -35.00 -21.93 8.02
C VAL A 728 -33.97 -21.88 9.14
N LYS A 729 -33.65 -20.68 9.62
CA LYS A 729 -32.59 -20.48 10.62
C LYS A 729 -32.82 -19.23 11.45
N VAL A 730 -32.69 -19.33 12.76
CA VAL A 730 -32.64 -18.17 13.65
C VAL A 730 -31.20 -17.64 13.67
N ILE A 731 -31.03 -16.34 13.37
CA ILE A 731 -29.74 -15.65 13.37
C ILE A 731 -29.46 -15.08 14.77
N SER A 732 -30.37 -14.26 15.28
CA SER A 732 -30.23 -13.64 16.60
C SER A 732 -31.58 -13.20 17.17
N PRO A 733 -31.69 -13.01 18.49
CA PRO A 733 -32.76 -12.21 19.07
C PRO A 733 -32.75 -10.80 18.48
N TRP A 734 -33.93 -10.18 18.42
CA TRP A 734 -34.12 -8.82 17.98
C TRP A 734 -34.95 -8.06 19.01
N ILE A 735 -34.47 -6.88 19.40
CA ILE A 735 -35.16 -5.99 20.34
C ILE A 735 -35.47 -4.69 19.60
N GLU A 736 -36.74 -4.30 19.62
CA GLU A 736 -37.21 -3.05 19.01
C GLU A 736 -37.86 -2.22 20.11
N ASP A 737 -37.66 -0.90 20.13
CA ASP A 737 -38.17 -0.02 21.18
C ASP A 737 -39.65 -0.26 21.49
N GLY A 738 -39.93 -0.78 22.69
CA GLY A 738 -41.28 -1.08 23.17
C GLY A 738 -41.75 -2.52 22.96
N PHE A 739 -41.01 -3.35 22.23
CA PHE A 739 -41.29 -4.79 22.03
C PHE A 739 -40.18 -5.63 22.66
N LYS A 740 -40.55 -6.48 23.61
CA LYS A 740 -39.57 -7.24 24.40
C LYS A 740 -38.98 -8.45 23.65
N GLU A 741 -39.61 -8.94 22.58
CA GLU A 741 -39.26 -10.24 21.98
C GLU A 741 -39.49 -10.29 20.45
N GLY A 742 -38.43 -10.14 19.65
CA GLY A 742 -38.42 -10.42 18.21
C GLY A 742 -37.24 -11.31 17.79
N THR A 743 -37.21 -11.73 16.53
CA THR A 743 -36.17 -12.62 15.97
C THR A 743 -35.73 -12.17 14.58
N ASP A 744 -34.41 -12.07 14.35
CA ASP A 744 -33.78 -11.99 13.03
C ASP A 744 -33.55 -13.43 12.53
N CYS A 745 -34.11 -13.78 11.37
CA CYS A 745 -34.07 -15.14 10.87
C CYS A 745 -34.09 -15.22 9.33
N LEU A 746 -33.72 -16.39 8.84
CA LEU A 746 -33.90 -16.81 7.45
C LEU A 746 -35.20 -17.60 7.32
N ILE A 747 -35.98 -17.32 6.29
CA ILE A 747 -37.23 -18.03 5.97
C ILE A 747 -37.25 -18.50 4.52
N THR A 748 -38.08 -19.50 4.23
CA THR A 748 -38.61 -19.71 2.88
C THR A 748 -40.04 -19.20 2.79
N LEU A 749 -40.35 -18.58 1.66
CA LEU A 749 -41.70 -18.17 1.29
C LEU A 749 -42.32 -19.30 0.43
N ASN A 750 -43.48 -19.81 0.84
CA ASN A 750 -44.22 -20.83 0.10
C ASN A 750 -45.53 -20.22 -0.38
N VAL A 751 -45.68 -20.06 -1.70
CA VAL A 751 -46.84 -19.41 -2.33
C VAL A 751 -47.34 -20.31 -3.45
N PRO A 752 -48.66 -20.60 -3.56
CA PRO A 752 -49.16 -21.47 -4.61
C PRO A 752 -49.07 -20.82 -6.00
N GLY A 753 -48.43 -21.51 -6.94
CA GLY A 753 -48.28 -21.07 -8.32
C GLY A 753 -47.07 -20.16 -8.57
N SER A 754 -46.84 -19.79 -9.83
CA SER A 754 -45.79 -18.86 -10.25
C SER A 754 -46.21 -17.41 -9.99
N LEU A 755 -46.52 -17.07 -8.73
CA LEU A 755 -46.86 -15.70 -8.37
C LEU A 755 -45.58 -14.87 -8.34
N ASP A 756 -45.59 -13.77 -9.09
CA ASP A 756 -44.54 -12.78 -9.11
C ASP A 756 -44.41 -12.06 -7.75
N LEU A 757 -43.18 -11.87 -7.28
CA LEU A 757 -42.87 -11.29 -5.96
C LEU A 757 -43.34 -9.84 -5.85
N THR A 758 -43.20 -9.07 -6.91
CA THR A 758 -43.66 -7.67 -6.93
C THR A 758 -45.17 -7.62 -6.73
N THR A 759 -45.92 -8.44 -7.46
CA THR A 759 -47.37 -8.59 -7.30
C THR A 759 -47.73 -9.04 -5.88
N PHE A 760 -47.00 -10.02 -5.32
CA PHE A 760 -47.22 -10.49 -3.95
C PHE A 760 -47.10 -9.36 -2.93
N PHE A 761 -46.01 -8.58 -2.97
CA PHE A 761 -45.79 -7.47 -2.04
C PHE A 761 -46.81 -6.34 -2.25
N GLU A 762 -47.18 -6.04 -3.49
CA GLU A 762 -48.18 -5.02 -3.78
C GLU A 762 -49.55 -5.35 -3.17
N GLU A 763 -49.98 -6.60 -3.25
CA GLU A 763 -51.29 -7.04 -2.76
C GLU A 763 -51.31 -7.33 -1.25
N ASN A 764 -50.22 -7.87 -0.71
CA ASN A 764 -50.21 -8.45 0.65
C ASN A 764 -49.32 -7.69 1.65
N GLY A 765 -48.46 -6.80 1.16
CA GLY A 765 -47.56 -6.00 1.97
C GLY A 765 -48.13 -4.65 2.38
N SER A 766 -47.46 -4.01 3.32
CA SER A 766 -47.67 -2.63 3.75
C SER A 766 -46.35 -1.86 3.73
N THR A 767 -46.42 -0.52 3.61
CA THR A 767 -45.22 0.33 3.57
C THR A 767 -44.49 0.27 4.92
N PRO A 768 -43.22 -0.18 4.96
CA PRO A 768 -42.43 -0.28 6.18
C PRO A 768 -42.01 1.09 6.70
N ILE A 769 -42.82 1.67 7.58
CA ILE A 769 -42.50 2.94 8.24
C ILE A 769 -41.56 2.72 9.44
N PRO A 770 -40.75 3.73 9.80
CA PRO A 770 -39.79 3.62 10.90
C PRO A 770 -40.45 3.30 12.24
N PRO A 771 -39.79 2.52 13.13
CA PRO A 771 -40.35 2.11 14.42
C PRO A 771 -40.81 3.28 15.31
N TYR A 772 -40.04 4.37 15.30
CA TYR A 772 -40.29 5.55 16.13
C TYR A 772 -41.57 6.31 15.73
N PHE A 773 -42.23 5.98 14.62
CA PHE A 773 -43.55 6.53 14.29
C PHE A 773 -44.63 6.07 15.30
N LYS A 774 -44.43 4.94 15.99
CA LYS A 774 -45.35 4.41 17.01
C LYS A 774 -46.80 4.32 16.54
N ARG A 775 -47.03 4.07 15.26
CA ARG A 775 -48.34 3.88 14.63
C ARG A 775 -48.25 2.88 13.47
N PRO A 776 -49.34 2.22 13.08
CA PRO A 776 -49.36 1.44 11.85
C PRO A 776 -49.22 2.33 10.60
N SER A 777 -48.80 1.71 9.51
CA SER A 777 -48.74 2.34 8.18
C SER A 777 -50.16 2.70 7.72
N ILE A 778 -50.34 3.90 7.17
CA ILE A 778 -51.62 4.36 6.61
C ILE A 778 -51.51 4.49 5.09
N LEU A 779 -52.66 4.53 4.40
CA LEU A 779 -52.70 4.61 2.92
C LEU A 779 -51.92 5.81 2.36
N ASN A 780 -51.83 6.91 3.10
CA ASN A 780 -51.06 8.08 2.69
C ASN A 780 -49.53 7.86 2.75
N ASP A 781 -49.03 6.90 3.55
CA ASP A 781 -47.60 6.62 3.65
C ASP A 781 -47.04 5.99 2.36
N SER A 782 -47.83 5.20 1.62
CA SER A 782 -47.41 4.65 0.32
C SER A 782 -47.13 5.73 -0.73
N ILE A 783 -47.71 6.93 -0.54
CA ILE A 783 -47.53 8.09 -1.42
C ILE A 783 -46.50 9.08 -0.83
N ARG A 784 -46.51 9.28 0.49
CA ARG A 784 -45.74 10.35 1.15
C ARG A 784 -44.41 9.87 1.75
N TYR A 785 -44.26 8.59 2.05
CA TYR A 785 -42.99 7.97 2.43
C TYR A 785 -42.23 7.49 1.19
N GLN A 786 -42.25 8.30 0.13
CA GLN A 786 -41.64 8.03 -1.16
C GLN A 786 -41.24 9.34 -1.83
N ASN A 787 -40.08 9.34 -2.48
CA ASN A 787 -39.60 10.48 -3.28
C ASN A 787 -40.40 10.59 -4.58
N VAL A 788 -40.62 11.81 -5.08
CA VAL A 788 -41.41 12.03 -6.31
C VAL A 788 -40.67 11.60 -7.60
N TYR A 789 -39.36 11.38 -7.49
CA TYR A 789 -38.45 11.03 -8.57
C TYR A 789 -37.88 9.60 -8.44
N SER A 790 -38.39 8.80 -7.51
CA SER A 790 -37.88 7.44 -7.31
C SER A 790 -38.31 6.50 -8.43
N SER A 791 -37.38 5.70 -8.94
CA SER A 791 -37.56 4.75 -10.05
C SER A 791 -37.21 3.32 -9.67
N SER A 792 -36.12 3.12 -8.92
CA SER A 792 -35.51 1.80 -8.72
C SER A 792 -36.10 1.06 -7.51
N GLU A 793 -36.88 0.02 -7.73
CA GLU A 793 -37.48 -0.80 -6.67
C GLU A 793 -36.45 -1.64 -5.92
N GLY A 794 -36.63 -1.79 -4.59
CA GLY A 794 -35.79 -2.65 -3.76
C GLY A 794 -35.42 -2.05 -2.40
N SER A 795 -35.79 -0.80 -2.09
CA SER A 795 -35.47 -0.23 -0.77
C SER A 795 -36.51 -0.62 0.29
N VAL A 796 -36.10 -0.87 1.53
CA VAL A 796 -37.01 -1.03 2.68
C VAL A 796 -37.27 0.32 3.36
N ALA A 797 -36.38 1.30 3.17
CA ALA A 797 -36.54 2.65 3.72
C ALA A 797 -36.41 3.73 2.66
N ALA A 798 -37.15 4.84 2.83
CA ALA A 798 -37.09 5.96 1.90
C ALA A 798 -35.86 6.85 2.18
N PRO A 799 -35.18 7.37 1.15
CA PRO A 799 -34.19 8.44 1.30
C PRO A 799 -34.88 9.75 1.70
N THR A 800 -35.03 9.97 3.01
CA THR A 800 -36.04 10.91 3.53
C THR A 800 -35.78 12.40 3.31
N ALA A 801 -34.54 12.79 3.02
CA ALA A 801 -34.20 14.16 2.57
C ALA A 801 -34.82 14.50 1.21
N GLY A 802 -35.05 13.50 0.36
CA GLY A 802 -35.72 13.67 -0.92
C GLY A 802 -37.22 13.99 -0.80
N LEU A 803 -37.84 13.70 0.35
CA LEU A 803 -39.29 13.84 0.52
C LEU A 803 -39.76 15.30 0.45
N HIS A 804 -38.84 16.25 0.66
CA HIS A 804 -39.13 17.68 0.57
C HIS A 804 -39.28 18.18 -0.87
N PHE A 805 -38.74 17.45 -1.86
CA PHE A 805 -38.75 17.85 -3.26
C PHE A 805 -40.12 17.61 -3.90
N THR A 806 -40.66 18.64 -4.55
CA THR A 806 -41.89 18.59 -5.34
C THR A 806 -41.59 18.29 -6.81
N LYS A 807 -42.59 17.86 -7.58
CA LYS A 807 -42.42 17.66 -9.04
C LYS A 807 -41.97 18.96 -9.72
N ASP A 808 -42.62 20.06 -9.40
CA ASP A 808 -42.30 21.41 -9.91
C ASP A 808 -40.86 21.84 -9.56
N LEU A 809 -40.36 21.49 -8.37
CA LEU A 809 -38.97 21.77 -8.00
C LEU A 809 -38.00 20.87 -8.76
N MET A 810 -38.32 19.58 -8.91
CA MET A 810 -37.50 18.65 -9.69
C MET A 810 -37.33 19.13 -11.13
N GLU A 811 -38.39 19.59 -11.79
CA GLU A 811 -38.32 20.17 -13.13
C GLU A 811 -37.33 21.34 -13.22
N LYS A 812 -37.24 22.17 -12.17
CA LYS A 812 -36.36 23.35 -12.13
C LYS A 812 -34.89 23.02 -11.84
N VAL A 813 -34.61 21.87 -11.21
CA VAL A 813 -33.23 21.47 -10.85
C VAL A 813 -32.66 20.37 -11.74
N ASN A 814 -33.48 19.78 -12.61
CA ASN A 814 -33.18 18.57 -13.38
C ASN A 814 -31.88 18.68 -14.21
N GLU A 815 -31.64 19.82 -14.86
CA GLU A 815 -30.48 20.01 -15.75
C GLU A 815 -29.12 19.82 -15.06
N ARG A 816 -29.05 20.04 -13.73
CA ARG A 816 -27.82 19.89 -12.92
C ARG A 816 -27.99 18.80 -11.87
N SER A 817 -28.72 17.74 -12.23
CA SER A 817 -29.01 16.61 -11.35
C SER A 817 -28.36 15.33 -11.86
N SER A 818 -27.94 14.52 -10.91
CA SER A 818 -27.43 13.16 -11.10
C SER A 818 -28.20 12.21 -10.19
N PHE A 819 -28.50 11.02 -10.68
CA PHE A 819 -29.21 9.99 -9.94
C PHE A 819 -28.31 8.80 -9.67
N LEU A 820 -28.40 8.26 -8.47
CA LEU A 820 -27.82 6.98 -8.07
C LEU A 820 -28.88 6.18 -7.31
N THR A 821 -28.69 4.88 -7.20
CA THR A 821 -29.56 4.02 -6.40
C THR A 821 -28.75 3.43 -5.25
N LEU A 822 -29.19 3.63 -4.00
CA LEU A 822 -28.73 2.84 -2.84
C LEU A 822 -29.97 2.25 -2.17
N HIS A 823 -30.06 0.93 -2.16
CA HIS A 823 -31.13 0.19 -1.51
C HIS A 823 -30.84 0.13 -0.02
N VAL A 824 -31.73 0.74 0.76
CA VAL A 824 -31.56 0.89 2.20
C VAL A 824 -32.31 -0.26 2.86
N GLY A 825 -31.56 -1.12 3.56
CA GLY A 825 -32.11 -2.22 4.36
C GLY A 825 -32.73 -1.73 5.68
N ALA A 826 -33.39 -2.62 6.43
CA ALA A 826 -34.00 -2.21 7.71
C ALA A 826 -32.96 -1.95 8.82
N GLY A 827 -31.69 -2.32 8.63
CA GLY A 827 -30.59 -2.07 9.57
C GLY A 827 -30.38 -0.58 9.87
N THR A 828 -30.75 0.30 8.94
CA THR A 828 -30.67 1.77 9.08
C THR A 828 -31.54 2.33 10.21
N PHE A 829 -32.51 1.56 10.72
CA PHE A 829 -33.33 1.98 11.87
C PHE A 829 -32.73 1.61 13.23
N ARG A 830 -31.58 0.90 13.27
CA ARG A 830 -30.95 0.51 14.53
C ARG A 830 -30.32 1.71 15.24
N PRO A 831 -30.66 1.96 16.51
CA PRO A 831 -29.90 2.89 17.33
C PRO A 831 -28.50 2.32 17.63
N ILE A 832 -27.56 3.20 17.98
CA ILE A 832 -26.25 2.78 18.47
C ILE A 832 -26.42 2.21 19.88
N GLU A 833 -26.21 0.90 20.04
CA GLU A 833 -26.39 0.20 21.32
C GLU A 833 -25.17 0.33 22.25
N ASN A 834 -23.97 0.29 21.68
CA ASN A 834 -22.70 0.32 22.42
C ASN A 834 -22.37 1.72 22.93
N ASP A 835 -21.76 1.82 24.12
CA ASP A 835 -21.33 3.12 24.66
C ASP A 835 -20.15 3.69 23.85
N VAL A 836 -19.30 2.82 23.30
CA VAL A 836 -18.25 3.20 22.35
C VAL A 836 -18.81 3.11 20.93
N VAL A 837 -18.89 4.25 20.23
CA VAL A 837 -19.57 4.32 18.92
C VAL A 837 -18.86 3.53 17.81
N SER A 838 -17.55 3.29 17.92
CA SER A 838 -16.79 2.47 16.96
C SER A 838 -17.11 0.97 17.06
N ASP A 839 -17.79 0.52 18.11
CA ASP A 839 -18.17 -0.89 18.24
C ASP A 839 -19.48 -1.20 17.50
N HIS A 840 -20.09 -0.21 16.85
CA HIS A 840 -21.31 -0.41 16.08
C HIS A 840 -21.00 -1.06 14.72
N ASN A 841 -21.64 -2.20 14.44
CA ASN A 841 -21.54 -2.89 13.15
C ASN A 841 -22.59 -2.34 12.17
N MET A 842 -22.13 -1.74 11.07
CA MET A 842 -22.95 -1.30 9.95
C MET A 842 -23.42 -2.47 9.11
N HIS A 843 -24.64 -2.40 8.61
CA HIS A 843 -25.16 -3.35 7.64
C HIS A 843 -24.65 -3.02 6.24
N SER A 844 -24.38 -4.06 5.46
CA SER A 844 -24.10 -3.94 4.03
C SER A 844 -25.33 -3.44 3.28
N GLU A 845 -25.16 -2.41 2.46
CA GLU A 845 -26.20 -1.88 1.57
C GLU A 845 -25.70 -1.93 0.12
N THR A 846 -26.57 -2.31 -0.81
CA THR A 846 -26.25 -2.42 -2.24
C THR A 846 -26.61 -1.15 -2.99
N PHE A 847 -25.73 -0.73 -3.89
CA PHE A 847 -25.95 0.43 -4.74
C PHE A 847 -25.68 0.14 -6.22
N GLU A 848 -26.28 0.96 -7.06
CA GLU A 848 -26.10 0.97 -8.50
C GLU A 848 -25.91 2.41 -8.99
N VAL A 849 -24.90 2.62 -9.84
CA VAL A 849 -24.64 3.92 -10.48
C VAL A 849 -24.27 3.69 -11.94
N THR A 850 -24.95 4.37 -12.86
CA THR A 850 -24.62 4.27 -14.29
C THR A 850 -23.30 4.96 -14.60
N VAL A 851 -22.59 4.48 -15.61
CA VAL A 851 -21.33 5.08 -16.07
C VAL A 851 -21.55 6.54 -16.50
N GLU A 852 -22.70 6.86 -17.09
CA GLU A 852 -23.09 8.22 -17.47
C GLU A 852 -23.15 9.16 -16.26
N GLU A 853 -23.69 8.69 -15.13
CA GLU A 853 -23.76 9.47 -13.90
C GLU A 853 -22.39 9.68 -13.27
N ILE A 854 -21.54 8.64 -13.26
CA ILE A 854 -20.15 8.76 -12.80
C ILE A 854 -19.39 9.77 -13.67
N LYS A 855 -19.56 9.73 -15.00
CA LYS A 855 -18.96 10.69 -15.93
C LYS A 855 -19.43 12.12 -15.66
N ARG A 856 -20.73 12.34 -15.43
CA ARG A 856 -21.27 13.66 -15.05
C ARG A 856 -20.62 14.19 -13.77
N ILE A 857 -20.46 13.34 -12.75
CA ILE A 857 -19.79 13.69 -11.50
C ILE A 857 -18.31 14.04 -11.77
N ILE A 858 -17.58 13.24 -12.56
CA ILE A 858 -16.19 13.51 -12.94
C ILE A 858 -16.06 14.86 -13.65
N GLU A 859 -16.90 15.15 -14.64
CA GLU A 859 -16.88 16.42 -15.38
C GLU A 859 -17.12 17.62 -14.46
N CYS A 860 -18.05 17.48 -13.51
CA CYS A 860 -18.33 18.51 -12.52
C CYS A 860 -17.12 18.76 -11.61
N ILE A 861 -16.50 17.70 -11.09
CA ILE A 861 -15.29 17.80 -10.25
C ILE A 861 -14.14 18.42 -11.04
N GLY A 862 -13.90 17.96 -12.28
CA GLY A 862 -12.86 18.50 -13.16
C GLY A 862 -13.08 19.97 -13.55
N SER A 863 -14.34 20.43 -13.55
CA SER A 863 -14.71 21.83 -13.79
C SER A 863 -14.72 22.69 -12.51
N GLY A 864 -14.30 22.14 -11.37
CA GLY A 864 -14.28 22.84 -10.08
C GLY A 864 -15.67 23.13 -9.50
N LYS A 865 -16.70 22.40 -9.92
CA LYS A 865 -18.06 22.52 -9.38
C LYS A 865 -18.15 21.82 -8.01
N GLU A 866 -19.08 22.31 -7.18
CA GLU A 866 -19.37 21.69 -5.88
C GLU A 866 -20.35 20.51 -6.06
N ILE A 867 -20.20 19.46 -5.26
CA ILE A 867 -21.13 18.31 -5.23
C ILE A 867 -22.08 18.47 -4.04
N LEU A 868 -23.37 18.64 -4.33
CA LEU A 868 -24.47 18.71 -3.36
C LEU A 868 -25.20 17.37 -3.31
N CYS A 869 -25.07 16.62 -2.21
CA CYS A 869 -25.85 15.40 -2.01
C CYS A 869 -27.18 15.70 -1.32
N VAL A 870 -28.26 15.07 -1.81
CA VAL A 870 -29.57 15.11 -1.16
C VAL A 870 -29.77 13.83 -0.35
N GLY A 871 -29.47 13.93 0.93
CA GLY A 871 -29.53 12.83 1.89
C GLY A 871 -28.17 12.21 2.18
N THR A 872 -28.03 11.71 3.41
CA THR A 872 -26.85 10.98 3.90
C THR A 872 -26.58 9.72 3.09
N THR A 873 -27.64 9.06 2.60
CA THR A 873 -27.57 7.89 1.71
C THR A 873 -26.84 8.21 0.42
N SER A 874 -27.17 9.30 -0.27
CA SER A 874 -26.45 9.74 -1.48
C SER A 874 -25.00 10.09 -1.19
N ALA A 875 -24.75 10.78 -0.08
CA ALA A 875 -23.40 11.13 0.33
C ALA A 875 -22.54 9.89 0.63
N ARG A 876 -23.09 8.86 1.30
CA ARG A 876 -22.39 7.58 1.51
C ARG A 876 -22.06 6.91 0.19
N THR A 877 -23.01 6.77 -0.74
CA THR A 877 -22.73 6.14 -2.04
C THR A 877 -21.63 6.85 -2.81
N VAL A 878 -21.68 8.17 -2.87
CA VAL A 878 -20.65 8.96 -3.58
C VAL A 878 -19.28 8.80 -2.93
N GLU A 879 -19.18 8.87 -1.60
CA GLU A 879 -17.92 8.61 -0.88
C GLU A 879 -17.43 7.17 -1.07
N SER A 880 -18.34 6.19 -1.12
CA SER A 880 -18.00 4.79 -1.39
C SER A 880 -17.43 4.58 -2.79
N LEU A 881 -17.95 5.26 -3.82
CA LEU A 881 -17.38 5.19 -5.18
C LEU A 881 -15.89 5.57 -5.18
N TYR A 882 -15.50 6.62 -4.45
CA TYR A 882 -14.09 6.98 -4.32
C TYR A 882 -13.28 5.82 -3.74
N TRP A 883 -13.70 5.26 -2.61
CA TRP A 883 -12.93 4.20 -1.95
C TRP A 883 -12.91 2.89 -2.71
N LEU A 884 -13.97 2.54 -3.42
CA LEU A 884 -14.00 1.37 -4.30
C LEU A 884 -13.03 1.51 -5.47
N GLY A 885 -12.91 2.72 -6.05
CA GLY A 885 -11.88 3.03 -7.04
C GLY A 885 -10.46 2.94 -6.48
N VAL A 886 -10.24 3.35 -5.22
CA VAL A 886 -8.94 3.18 -4.56
C VAL A 886 -8.63 1.70 -4.30
N LYS A 887 -9.59 0.97 -3.74
CA LYS A 887 -9.48 -0.46 -3.39
C LYS A 887 -9.30 -1.34 -4.64
N GLY A 888 -10.06 -1.08 -5.69
CA GLY A 888 -10.13 -1.92 -6.89
C GLY A 888 -11.05 -3.13 -6.73
N GLY A 889 -12.24 -2.93 -6.17
CA GLY A 889 -13.26 -3.96 -6.01
C GLY A 889 -14.67 -3.36 -5.90
N LEU A 890 -15.70 -4.21 -5.85
CA LEU A 890 -17.12 -3.81 -5.81
C LEU A 890 -17.75 -3.90 -4.41
N HIS A 891 -16.97 -4.22 -3.38
CA HIS A 891 -17.42 -4.30 -1.98
C HIS A 891 -16.52 -3.46 -1.07
N LEU A 892 -17.12 -2.56 -0.29
CA LEU A 892 -16.44 -1.69 0.67
C LEU A 892 -16.83 -2.04 2.11
N GLU A 893 -15.87 -2.52 2.88
CA GLU A 893 -16.03 -2.85 4.30
C GLU A 893 -16.02 -1.59 5.17
N GLN A 894 -16.54 -1.70 6.38
CA GLN A 894 -16.79 -0.58 7.29
C GLN A 894 -15.58 0.35 7.54
N TYR A 895 -14.37 -0.23 7.64
CA TYR A 895 -13.13 0.48 8.01
C TYR A 895 -12.09 0.54 6.89
N ASP A 896 -12.44 0.12 5.67
CA ASP A 896 -11.50 0.10 4.55
C ASP A 896 -10.83 1.48 4.33
N TYR A 897 -11.58 2.57 4.48
CA TYR A 897 -11.08 3.93 4.28
C TYR A 897 -9.94 4.34 5.24
N GLU A 898 -9.77 3.65 6.38
CA GLU A 898 -8.71 3.96 7.33
C GLU A 898 -7.34 3.51 6.82
N TYR A 899 -7.31 2.34 6.16
CA TYR A 899 -6.09 1.63 5.74
C TYR A 899 -5.75 1.84 4.26
N LEU A 900 -6.73 2.27 3.45
CA LEU A 900 -6.52 2.52 2.02
C LEU A 900 -5.68 3.79 1.76
N PRO A 901 -4.92 3.85 0.64
CA PRO A 901 -4.13 5.02 0.27
C PRO A 901 -4.97 6.31 0.18
N LYS A 902 -4.63 7.32 0.99
CA LYS A 902 -5.40 8.57 1.12
C LYS A 902 -5.07 9.65 0.07
N HIS A 903 -4.09 9.40 -0.79
CA HIS A 903 -3.52 10.37 -1.74
C HIS A 903 -3.88 10.09 -3.21
N ILE A 904 -4.94 9.32 -3.47
CA ILE A 904 -5.41 9.05 -4.83
C ILE A 904 -6.29 10.21 -5.29
N LEU A 905 -6.11 10.65 -6.53
CA LEU A 905 -6.96 11.68 -7.12
C LEU A 905 -8.38 11.15 -7.29
N VAL A 906 -9.36 11.97 -6.90
CA VAL A 906 -10.80 11.63 -6.99
C VAL A 906 -11.20 11.19 -8.39
N ILE A 907 -10.77 11.94 -9.41
CA ILE A 907 -11.07 11.62 -10.82
C ILE A 907 -10.49 10.25 -11.20
N SER A 908 -9.28 9.92 -10.76
CA SER A 908 -8.66 8.62 -11.03
C SER A 908 -9.42 7.48 -10.37
N ALA A 909 -9.85 7.66 -9.12
CA ALA A 909 -10.65 6.67 -8.40
C ALA A 909 -11.99 6.41 -9.11
N LEU A 910 -12.74 7.47 -9.45
CA LEU A 910 -14.02 7.34 -10.16
C LEU A 910 -13.85 6.76 -11.58
N THR A 911 -12.76 7.09 -12.27
CA THR A 911 -12.45 6.51 -13.60
C THR A 911 -12.21 5.00 -13.48
N ARG A 912 -11.58 4.53 -12.39
CA ARG A 912 -11.43 3.11 -12.15
C ARG A 912 -12.78 2.44 -11.90
N CYS A 913 -13.73 3.08 -11.21
CA CYS A 913 -15.08 2.52 -11.07
C CYS A 913 -15.74 2.24 -12.42
N ILE A 914 -15.55 3.12 -13.41
CA ILE A 914 -16.06 2.91 -14.77
C ILE A 914 -15.48 1.61 -15.38
N THR A 915 -14.21 1.30 -15.14
CA THR A 915 -13.59 0.06 -15.64
C THR A 915 -14.14 -1.21 -14.98
N MET A 916 -14.81 -1.09 -13.83
CA MET A 916 -15.45 -2.21 -13.13
C MET A 916 -16.95 -2.29 -13.44
N SER A 917 -17.48 -1.47 -14.35
CA SER A 917 -18.89 -1.50 -14.70
C SER A 917 -19.24 -2.71 -15.56
N GLU A 918 -20.41 -3.29 -15.33
CA GLU A 918 -21.00 -4.30 -16.19
C GLU A 918 -22.26 -3.72 -16.85
N ASN A 919 -22.39 -3.89 -18.16
CA ASN A 919 -23.50 -3.33 -18.96
C ASN A 919 -23.73 -1.82 -18.74
N GLY A 920 -22.66 -1.06 -18.50
CA GLY A 920 -22.72 0.38 -18.27
C GLY A 920 -23.18 0.78 -16.86
N VAL A 921 -23.25 -0.16 -15.92
CA VAL A 921 -23.65 0.09 -14.52
C VAL A 921 -22.57 -0.44 -13.58
N VAL A 922 -22.20 0.37 -12.59
CA VAL A 922 -21.38 -0.07 -11.46
C VAL A 922 -22.32 -0.51 -10.35
N LYS A 923 -22.34 -1.82 -10.06
CA LYS A 923 -23.10 -2.41 -8.96
C LYS A 923 -22.13 -2.82 -7.86
N GLY A 924 -22.43 -2.43 -6.62
CA GLY A 924 -21.56 -2.73 -5.49
C GLY A 924 -22.28 -2.68 -4.16
N SER A 925 -21.53 -2.92 -3.08
CA SER A 925 -22.03 -2.86 -1.72
C SER A 925 -21.12 -2.05 -0.81
N THR A 926 -21.70 -1.44 0.23
CA THR A 926 -20.97 -0.59 1.16
C THR A 926 -21.45 -0.73 2.60
N GLU A 927 -20.47 -0.84 3.50
CA GLU A 927 -20.64 -0.85 4.96
C GLU A 927 -20.05 0.40 5.61
N ILE A 928 -19.68 1.41 4.81
CA ILE A 928 -18.91 2.56 5.30
C ILE A 928 -19.59 3.26 6.49
N LEU A 929 -18.87 3.34 7.60
CA LEU A 929 -19.25 4.10 8.79
C LEU A 929 -18.51 5.44 8.81
N ILE A 930 -19.24 6.52 8.50
CA ILE A 930 -18.70 7.88 8.53
C ILE A 930 -18.93 8.48 9.92
N MET A 931 -17.84 8.78 10.62
CA MET A 931 -17.84 9.32 11.98
C MET A 931 -16.80 10.44 12.17
N PRO A 932 -16.87 11.25 13.24
CA PRO A 932 -15.95 12.38 13.43
C PRO A 932 -14.49 11.95 13.33
N GLY A 933 -13.72 12.64 12.49
CA GLY A 933 -12.38 12.22 12.07
C GLY A 933 -12.31 11.76 10.61
N TYR A 934 -13.45 11.39 10.01
CA TYR A 934 -13.54 11.10 8.57
C TYR A 934 -13.34 12.35 7.71
N GLU A 935 -12.52 12.22 6.67
CA GLU A 935 -12.27 13.27 5.69
C GLU A 935 -13.02 12.98 4.40
N PHE A 936 -14.08 13.74 4.13
CA PHE A 936 -14.85 13.62 2.89
C PHE A 936 -13.96 13.82 1.66
N LYS A 937 -14.25 13.15 0.55
CA LYS A 937 -13.43 13.19 -0.67
C LYS A 937 -14.14 13.86 -1.83
N ILE A 938 -15.47 13.74 -1.89
CA ILE A 938 -16.26 14.24 -3.00
C ILE A 938 -17.34 15.22 -2.52
N VAL A 939 -18.01 14.93 -1.40
CA VAL A 939 -19.18 15.69 -0.97
C VAL A 939 -18.76 17.05 -0.39
N ASP A 940 -19.27 18.14 -0.96
CA ASP A 940 -19.01 19.51 -0.50
C ASP A 940 -20.17 20.07 0.32
N LEU A 941 -21.39 19.71 -0.08
CA LEU A 941 -22.64 20.21 0.47
C LEU A 941 -23.63 19.06 0.69
N LEU A 942 -24.44 19.17 1.73
CA LEU A 942 -25.39 18.13 2.11
C LEU A 942 -26.75 18.72 2.47
N VAL A 943 -27.80 18.32 1.77
CA VAL A 943 -29.19 18.54 2.19
C VAL A 943 -29.65 17.33 2.99
N THR A 944 -30.12 17.52 4.22
CA THR A 944 -30.56 16.39 5.06
C THR A 944 -31.63 16.80 6.08
N ASN A 945 -32.29 15.81 6.67
CA ASN A 945 -33.23 16.00 7.78
C ASN A 945 -32.45 16.17 9.10
N PHE A 946 -33.15 16.50 10.19
CA PHE A 946 -32.60 16.37 11.53
C PHE A 946 -32.66 14.92 12.01
N HIS A 947 -31.55 14.40 12.54
CA HIS A 947 -31.37 12.98 12.85
C HIS A 947 -31.56 12.67 14.34
N ALA A 948 -31.86 11.41 14.67
CA ALA A 948 -32.00 10.98 16.06
C ALA A 948 -30.66 11.09 16.81
N PRO A 949 -30.66 11.46 18.11
CA PRO A 949 -29.44 11.71 18.89
C PRO A 949 -28.51 10.50 18.99
N ASP A 950 -29.03 9.29 18.90
CA ASP A 950 -28.32 8.02 19.02
C ASP A 950 -28.23 7.25 17.70
N SER A 951 -28.24 7.97 16.57
CA SER A 951 -28.13 7.38 15.24
C SER A 951 -26.74 7.54 14.61
N THR A 952 -26.37 6.59 13.75
CA THR A 952 -25.15 6.69 12.92
C THR A 952 -25.18 7.91 11.98
N LEU A 953 -26.38 8.37 11.61
CA LEU A 953 -26.55 9.60 10.84
C LEU A 953 -26.10 10.85 11.63
N MET A 954 -26.26 10.86 12.96
CA MET A 954 -25.75 11.92 13.83
C MET A 954 -24.21 11.96 13.80
N LEU A 955 -23.55 10.80 13.78
CA LEU A 955 -22.10 10.71 13.64
C LEU A 955 -21.63 11.29 12.30
N MET A 956 -22.33 10.95 11.21
CA MET A 956 -21.98 11.42 9.87
C MET A 956 -22.11 12.94 9.73
N VAL A 957 -23.20 13.55 10.20
CA VAL A 957 -23.33 15.01 10.15
C VAL A 957 -22.33 15.70 11.07
N SER A 958 -21.99 15.09 12.22
CA SER A 958 -20.92 15.57 13.11
C SER A 958 -19.55 15.51 12.43
N ALA A 959 -19.28 14.49 11.62
CA ALA A 959 -18.06 14.40 10.81
C ALA A 959 -18.02 15.47 9.71
N PHE A 960 -19.18 15.81 9.15
CA PHE A 960 -19.29 16.74 8.02
C PHE A 960 -19.08 18.20 8.43
N VAL A 961 -19.66 18.64 9.56
CA VAL A 961 -19.59 20.04 10.01
C VAL A 961 -18.82 20.28 11.31
N GLY A 962 -18.54 19.23 12.08
CA GLY A 962 -17.95 19.32 13.43
C GLY A 962 -18.97 19.04 14.54
N VAL A 963 -18.51 18.42 15.63
CA VAL A 963 -19.35 17.93 16.74
C VAL A 963 -20.02 19.08 17.50
N GLU A 964 -19.28 20.14 17.80
CA GLU A 964 -19.83 21.26 18.55
C GLU A 964 -20.75 22.12 17.68
N GLU A 965 -20.35 22.35 16.42
CA GLU A 965 -21.17 23.11 15.47
C GLU A 965 -22.51 22.43 15.18
N ILE A 966 -22.54 21.10 15.04
CA ILE A 966 -23.80 20.39 14.82
C ILE A 966 -24.67 20.39 16.07
N LYS A 967 -24.10 20.28 17.28
CA LYS A 967 -24.85 20.36 18.54
C LYS A 967 -25.49 21.73 18.72
N GLU A 968 -24.75 22.81 18.46
CA GLU A 968 -25.28 24.17 18.51
C GLU A 968 -26.42 24.34 17.51
N LEU A 969 -26.24 23.84 16.28
CA LEU A 969 -27.26 23.90 15.24
C LEU A 969 -28.53 23.13 15.63
N TYR A 970 -28.38 21.93 16.20
CA TYR A 970 -29.50 21.11 16.65
C TYR A 970 -30.17 21.72 17.88
N GLY A 971 -29.41 22.28 18.82
CA GLY A 971 -29.95 23.03 19.97
C GLY A 971 -30.75 24.25 19.52
N TYR A 972 -30.25 24.99 18.51
CA TYR A 972 -30.98 26.07 17.87
C TYR A 972 -32.28 25.57 17.21
N ALA A 973 -32.22 24.48 16.44
CA ALA A 973 -33.39 23.89 15.81
C ALA A 973 -34.45 23.41 16.83
N VAL A 974 -34.02 22.78 17.93
CA VAL A 974 -34.90 22.39 19.04
C VAL A 974 -35.58 23.62 19.63
N LYS A 975 -34.81 24.66 19.95
CA LYS A 975 -35.30 25.92 20.53
C LYS A 975 -36.31 26.64 19.62
N GLU A 976 -36.08 26.66 18.32
CA GLU A 976 -36.97 27.25 17.32
C GLU A 976 -38.16 26.34 16.94
N GLY A 977 -38.36 25.26 17.69
CA GLY A 977 -39.51 24.38 17.51
C GLY A 977 -39.47 23.57 16.22
N MET A 978 -38.29 23.36 15.61
CA MET A 978 -38.12 22.56 14.38
C MET A 978 -38.65 21.13 14.55
N ARG A 979 -39.14 20.53 13.46
CA ARG A 979 -39.64 19.16 13.44
C ARG A 979 -38.51 18.21 13.00
N PHE A 980 -38.38 17.06 13.64
CA PHE A 980 -37.23 16.16 13.48
C PHE A 980 -37.61 14.85 12.77
N LEU A 981 -36.57 14.12 12.33
CA LEU A 981 -36.63 12.80 11.69
C LEU A 981 -37.28 12.79 10.30
N SER A 982 -37.71 11.63 9.82
CA SER A 982 -38.08 11.38 8.41
C SER A 982 -39.12 12.35 7.82
N TYR A 983 -40.15 12.73 8.57
CA TYR A 983 -41.19 13.67 8.12
C TYR A 983 -41.02 15.10 8.64
N GLY A 984 -39.87 15.36 9.28
CA GLY A 984 -39.54 16.63 9.91
C GLY A 984 -39.25 17.75 8.90
N ASP A 985 -38.48 18.70 9.38
CA ASP A 985 -37.94 19.82 8.61
C ASP A 985 -36.54 19.46 8.08
N CYS A 986 -35.99 20.29 7.19
CA CYS A 986 -34.75 20.02 6.46
C CYS A 986 -33.70 21.12 6.69
N MET A 987 -32.43 20.79 6.49
CA MET A 987 -31.31 21.72 6.54
C MET A 987 -30.36 21.48 5.36
N VAL A 988 -29.59 22.52 5.00
CA VAL A 988 -28.42 22.39 4.12
C VAL A 988 -27.17 22.66 4.93
N LEU A 989 -26.14 21.85 4.73
CA LEU A 989 -24.86 21.93 5.43
C LEU A 989 -23.72 22.10 4.41
N ARG A 990 -22.64 22.73 4.85
CA ARG A 990 -21.38 22.85 4.11
C ARG A 990 -20.27 22.15 4.89
N ARG A 991 -19.47 21.37 4.17
CA ARG A 991 -18.32 20.66 4.74
C ARG A 991 -17.35 21.63 5.43
N LYS A 992 -16.90 21.27 6.64
CA LYS A 992 -15.85 22.02 7.37
C LYS A 992 -14.51 21.95 6.62
N GLY A 993 -13.87 23.09 6.41
CA GLY A 993 -12.52 23.18 5.82
C GLY A 993 -12.44 23.49 4.32
N ASN A 994 -13.54 23.82 3.63
CA ASN A 994 -13.55 24.22 2.21
C ASN A 994 -13.00 25.66 1.97
N GLY A 995 -11.81 25.95 2.51
CA GLY A 995 -11.00 27.11 2.21
C GLY A 995 -9.88 26.76 1.23
N LYS A 996 -10.19 26.78 -0.07
CA LYS A 996 -9.24 26.75 -1.22
C LYS A 996 -8.19 25.62 -1.22
N GLY A 997 -8.51 24.55 -1.93
CA GLY A 997 -7.54 23.52 -2.33
C GLY A 997 -8.24 22.28 -2.89
N LYS A 998 -9.01 22.43 -3.98
CA LYS A 998 -9.35 21.32 -4.88
C LYS A 998 -8.33 21.31 -6.01
#